data_AF-S2JML6-F1
#
_entry.id   AF-S2JML6-F1
#
_cell.length_a   1.000
_cell.length_b   1.000
_cell.length_c   1.000
_cell.angle_alpha   90.00
_cell.angle_beta   90.00
_cell.angle_gamma   90.00
#
_symmetry.space_group_name_H-M   'P 1'
#
loop_
_entity.id
_entity.type
_entity.pdbx_description
1 polymer ?
#
loop_
_entity_poly.entity_id
_entity_poly.type
_entity_poly.pdbx_seq_one_letter_code
_entity_poly.pdbx_strand_id
1 'polypeptide(L)'
;MQTYDDRLTFLLPRPVWVNDLDVAYCSLCNNAFGPLKRRHHCRNCGNIFCHDCSTRKVPLPQLGYGTKPVRVCNGCFDVAYLVTYAIDEDHGLSTQIHGVRGLLELTEKDDEKDLHNMVAYGGVDALIWLCRSSKSIKLHHLTTTILAMLAEKESIRPVIITKWALPPLLFLVRFYTNVEPAGIDMNHKKSPVNSIHSSTMTPSLTSNPSSAADESTATNPIESRQSIILEIVINCTHIFYQLSRAGILSLKEVISDGVFDTLLMLASFNIQNLQLEKGICSGEIPATGDDEQQVMERVVIIQSLAAKAISAISSLVSFQVDIIELIQKTDKLSTLLRSSNDEVRKYIAKTVAYLSLRNDKYKPALLFGDGSKALVSILVALPQEIQGSINKKTRMADLAYYLSKDTADVEKYDGDGGKGGHDGKAQVKSLNSAAVSHACCALANFATNNESQINLMSQPHLLEYICNVCHVVPQHVEIHRHLARCLANLALYEENNEAMLTNNKKSGEKKNKDCFNVLPTLLLMGKDAKPGVQRHIVRAIDNLSSNRPIDPPADDWHKVFGDAYVYINQILQKQQEDGEDNLIDVDTIKRATSIIARAKIEITTADIITTTDGATISTTAVTEDVGKDKAAVEKEEEEDHHPASSPDVDATATVAVATSSNEDEDDEQEDIGGSDETIKKAPKSNKSNKRRSKKNK
;
A
#
# COMPACT_ATOMS: atom_id res chain seq x y z
N MET A 1 -20.92 11.04 -28.03
CA MET A 1 -20.40 10.44 -26.78
C MET A 1 -21.63 10.13 -25.94
N GLN A 2 -22.02 8.86 -25.82
CA GLN A 2 -23.26 8.49 -25.11
C GLN A 2 -23.14 8.82 -23.63
N THR A 3 -24.18 9.41 -23.04
CA THR A 3 -24.25 9.68 -21.61
C THR A 3 -24.43 8.37 -20.84
N TYR A 4 -24.06 8.36 -19.56
CA TYR A 4 -24.07 7.15 -18.73
C TYR A 4 -25.49 6.56 -18.51
N ASP A 5 -26.53 7.38 -18.69
CA ASP A 5 -27.94 7.02 -18.48
C ASP A 5 -28.60 6.31 -19.68
N ASP A 6 -28.02 6.41 -20.88
CA ASP A 6 -28.53 5.75 -22.11
C ASP A 6 -28.31 4.21 -22.10
N ARG A 7 -27.76 3.63 -21.03
CA ARG A 7 -27.34 2.21 -20.93
C ARG A 7 -28.34 1.28 -20.24
N LEU A 8 -29.57 1.73 -19.96
CA LEU A 8 -30.59 0.84 -19.39
C LEU A 8 -30.94 -0.32 -20.34
N THR A 9 -30.85 -0.10 -21.65
CA THR A 9 -30.98 -1.17 -22.64
C THR A 9 -29.60 -1.78 -22.94
N PHE A 10 -29.45 -3.09 -22.71
CA PHE A 10 -28.23 -3.81 -23.08
C PHE A 10 -28.12 -3.96 -24.60
N LEU A 11 -27.34 -3.08 -25.23
CA LEU A 11 -27.05 -3.13 -26.67
C LEU A 11 -25.54 -3.07 -26.92
N LEU A 12 -25.07 -4.03 -27.70
CA LEU A 12 -23.71 -4.13 -28.18
C LEU A 12 -23.61 -3.61 -29.62
N PRO A 13 -22.48 -3.01 -30.01
CA PRO A 13 -22.23 -2.63 -31.39
C PRO A 13 -22.32 -3.85 -32.32
N ARG A 14 -23.03 -3.70 -33.45
CA ARG A 14 -23.06 -4.77 -34.46
C ARG A 14 -21.67 -4.97 -35.08
N PRO A 15 -21.25 -6.22 -35.31
CA PRO A 15 -20.02 -6.47 -36.03
C PRO A 15 -20.12 -5.96 -37.47
N VAL A 16 -19.03 -5.40 -37.99
CA VAL A 16 -18.92 -5.10 -39.41
C VAL A 16 -18.79 -6.43 -40.16
N TRP A 17 -19.65 -6.64 -41.16
CA TRP A 17 -19.57 -7.83 -41.99
C TRP A 17 -18.39 -7.73 -42.94
N VAL A 18 -17.59 -8.79 -42.98
CA VAL A 18 -16.49 -8.90 -43.95
C VAL A 18 -17.08 -9.03 -45.35
N ASN A 19 -16.46 -8.38 -46.33
CA ASN A 19 -16.88 -8.48 -47.72
C ASN A 19 -16.63 -9.90 -48.26
N ASP A 20 -17.61 -10.46 -48.96
CA ASP A 20 -17.52 -11.78 -49.58
C ASP A 20 -16.32 -11.94 -50.52
N LEU A 21 -15.94 -10.87 -51.21
CA LEU A 21 -14.84 -10.86 -52.17
C LEU A 21 -13.47 -10.98 -51.49
N ASP A 22 -13.36 -10.55 -50.24
CA ASP A 22 -12.10 -10.54 -49.49
C ASP A 22 -11.81 -11.87 -48.80
N VAL A 23 -12.76 -12.82 -48.82
CA VAL A 23 -12.65 -14.09 -48.09
C VAL A 23 -12.69 -15.29 -49.05
N ALA A 24 -11.54 -15.93 -49.20
CA ALA A 24 -11.39 -17.15 -50.01
C ALA A 24 -11.61 -18.45 -49.22
N TYR A 25 -11.45 -18.44 -47.89
CA TYR A 25 -11.50 -19.63 -47.03
C TYR A 25 -12.44 -19.43 -45.84
N CYS A 26 -13.07 -20.49 -45.37
CA CYS A 26 -13.91 -20.44 -44.17
C CYS A 26 -13.08 -20.03 -42.94
N SER A 27 -13.56 -19.02 -42.19
CA SER A 27 -12.86 -18.51 -41.01
C SER A 27 -12.77 -19.48 -39.81
N LEU A 28 -13.32 -20.70 -39.91
CA LEU A 28 -13.21 -21.74 -38.87
C LEU A 28 -12.46 -22.98 -39.36
N CYS A 29 -12.91 -23.63 -40.44
CA CYS A 29 -12.27 -24.86 -40.92
C CYS A 29 -11.19 -24.64 -41.99
N ASN A 30 -10.95 -23.39 -42.39
CA ASN A 30 -9.99 -22.98 -43.42
C ASN A 30 -10.17 -23.66 -44.80
N ASN A 31 -11.33 -24.27 -45.06
CA ASN A 31 -11.65 -24.84 -46.36
C ASN A 31 -11.98 -23.74 -47.38
N ALA A 32 -11.47 -23.87 -48.61
CA ALA A 32 -11.74 -22.93 -49.68
C ALA A 32 -13.23 -22.88 -50.05
N PHE A 33 -13.73 -21.68 -50.28
CA PHE A 33 -15.06 -21.47 -50.86
C PHE A 33 -15.06 -21.75 -52.36
N GLY A 34 -16.21 -22.13 -52.89
CA GLY A 34 -16.36 -22.45 -54.30
C GLY A 34 -17.84 -22.57 -54.70
N PRO A 35 -18.15 -23.04 -55.92
CA PRO A 35 -19.53 -23.11 -56.42
C PRO A 35 -20.46 -23.95 -55.53
N LEU A 36 -19.94 -25.01 -54.93
CA LEU A 36 -20.67 -25.93 -54.04
C LEU A 36 -20.61 -25.55 -52.55
N LYS A 37 -19.55 -24.85 -52.12
CA LYS A 37 -19.36 -24.41 -50.72
C LYS A 37 -19.60 -22.91 -50.63
N ARG A 38 -20.83 -22.55 -50.28
CA ARG A 38 -21.31 -21.16 -50.21
C ARG A 38 -20.81 -20.44 -48.95
N ARG A 39 -20.73 -19.12 -49.04
CA ARG A 39 -20.34 -18.20 -47.97
C ARG A 39 -21.54 -17.85 -47.09
N HIS A 40 -21.34 -17.79 -45.78
CA HIS A 40 -22.36 -17.38 -44.81
C HIS A 40 -21.79 -16.50 -43.71
N HIS A 41 -22.36 -15.31 -43.52
CA HIS A 41 -21.98 -14.45 -42.40
C HIS A 41 -22.51 -14.96 -41.07
N CYS A 42 -21.66 -14.93 -40.06
CA CYS A 42 -22.10 -14.98 -38.67
C CYS A 42 -22.68 -13.62 -38.27
N ARG A 43 -23.89 -13.60 -37.71
CA ARG A 43 -24.52 -12.35 -37.25
C ARG A 43 -23.89 -11.79 -35.98
N ASN A 44 -23.08 -12.59 -35.27
CA ASN A 44 -22.43 -12.21 -34.03
C ASN A 44 -20.99 -11.67 -34.21
N CYS A 45 -20.18 -12.29 -35.07
CA CYS A 45 -18.80 -11.83 -35.32
C CYS A 45 -18.55 -11.20 -36.70
N GLY A 46 -19.52 -11.24 -37.62
CA GLY A 46 -19.39 -10.64 -38.95
C GLY A 46 -18.51 -11.40 -39.95
N ASN A 47 -17.77 -12.42 -39.51
CA ASN A 47 -16.92 -13.26 -40.36
C ASN A 47 -17.73 -14.25 -41.23
N ILE A 48 -17.06 -14.85 -42.21
CA ILE A 48 -17.66 -15.72 -43.24
C ILE A 48 -17.29 -17.19 -43.03
N PHE A 49 -18.31 -18.05 -43.04
CA PHE A 49 -18.19 -19.47 -42.75
C PHE A 49 -18.88 -20.33 -43.81
N CYS A 50 -18.50 -21.61 -43.90
CA CYS A 50 -19.29 -22.61 -44.62
C CYS A 50 -20.52 -23.02 -43.79
N HIS A 51 -21.42 -23.78 -44.41
CA HIS A 51 -22.65 -24.26 -43.76
C HIS A 51 -22.33 -25.03 -42.46
N ASP A 52 -21.42 -26.00 -42.53
CA ASP A 52 -21.07 -26.89 -41.41
C ASP A 52 -20.48 -26.14 -40.21
N CYS A 53 -19.75 -25.05 -40.47
CA CYS A 53 -19.18 -24.19 -39.43
C CYS A 53 -20.16 -23.14 -38.89
N SER A 54 -21.40 -23.08 -39.40
CA SER A 54 -22.40 -22.08 -39.02
C SER A 54 -23.83 -22.62 -39.05
N THR A 55 -24.03 -23.88 -38.69
CA THR A 55 -25.35 -24.54 -38.73
C THR A 55 -26.30 -24.01 -37.67
N ARG A 56 -25.77 -23.48 -36.56
CA ARG A 56 -26.53 -23.05 -35.39
C ARG A 56 -27.19 -21.67 -35.58
N LYS A 57 -28.29 -21.43 -34.86
CA LYS A 57 -29.00 -20.14 -34.81
C LYS A 57 -29.34 -19.78 -33.37
N VAL A 58 -29.26 -18.50 -33.03
CA VAL A 58 -29.57 -17.96 -31.70
C VAL A 58 -30.21 -16.58 -31.86
N PRO A 59 -31.19 -16.18 -31.03
CA PRO A 59 -31.63 -14.79 -30.96
C PRO A 59 -30.45 -13.89 -30.59
N LEU A 60 -30.36 -12.69 -31.18
CA LEU A 60 -29.31 -11.72 -30.83
C LEU A 60 -29.95 -10.35 -30.52
N PRO A 61 -30.83 -10.26 -29.51
CA PRO A 61 -31.45 -8.99 -29.12
C PRO A 61 -30.40 -7.95 -28.70
N GLN A 62 -29.30 -8.37 -28.07
CA GLN A 62 -28.16 -7.52 -27.72
C GLN A 62 -27.49 -6.86 -28.92
N LEU A 63 -27.63 -7.42 -30.13
CA LEU A 63 -27.15 -6.80 -31.37
C LEU A 63 -28.31 -6.20 -32.18
N GLY A 64 -29.51 -6.10 -31.62
CA GLY A 64 -30.70 -5.54 -32.25
C GLY A 64 -31.33 -6.41 -33.35
N TYR A 65 -31.04 -7.71 -33.41
CA TYR A 65 -31.72 -8.64 -34.34
C TYR A 65 -33.11 -9.10 -33.84
N GLY A 66 -33.50 -8.67 -32.62
CA GLY A 66 -34.75 -9.05 -31.97
C GLY A 66 -34.71 -10.50 -31.45
N THR A 67 -35.88 -11.05 -31.16
CA THR A 67 -36.06 -12.38 -30.56
C THR A 67 -36.01 -13.54 -31.55
N LYS A 68 -35.98 -13.25 -32.87
CA LYS A 68 -35.92 -14.29 -33.90
C LYS A 68 -34.50 -14.87 -34.01
N PRO A 69 -34.32 -16.21 -33.96
CA PRO A 69 -33.00 -16.81 -34.10
C PRO A 69 -32.33 -16.51 -35.45
N VAL A 70 -31.11 -15.96 -35.39
CA VAL A 70 -30.26 -15.66 -36.55
C VAL A 70 -29.02 -16.55 -36.57
N ARG A 71 -28.43 -16.73 -37.76
CA ARG A 71 -27.27 -17.63 -37.94
C ARG A 71 -26.04 -17.15 -37.19
N VAL A 72 -25.41 -18.05 -36.46
CA VAL A 72 -24.11 -17.82 -35.82
C VAL A 72 -23.14 -18.93 -36.18
N CYS A 73 -21.83 -18.64 -36.14
CA CYS A 73 -20.84 -19.68 -36.35
C CYS A 73 -20.72 -20.56 -35.10
N ASN A 74 -20.14 -21.74 -35.26
CA ASN A 74 -19.95 -22.65 -34.14
C ASN A 74 -19.03 -22.04 -33.07
N GLY A 75 -18.09 -21.15 -33.42
CA GLY A 75 -17.25 -20.47 -32.43
C GLY A 75 -17.96 -19.39 -31.61
N CYS A 76 -19.05 -18.79 -32.13
CA CYS A 76 -19.78 -17.75 -31.40
C CYS A 76 -20.94 -18.28 -30.57
N PHE A 77 -21.50 -19.42 -30.94
CA PHE A 77 -22.82 -19.83 -30.47
C PHE A 77 -22.89 -19.96 -28.95
N ASP A 78 -21.90 -20.57 -28.31
CA ASP A 78 -21.99 -20.90 -26.88
C ASP A 78 -22.04 -19.62 -26.04
N VAL A 79 -21.11 -18.68 -26.24
CA VAL A 79 -21.15 -17.36 -25.57
C VAL A 79 -22.38 -16.55 -25.99
N ALA A 80 -22.72 -16.51 -27.28
CA ALA A 80 -23.87 -15.72 -27.75
C ALA A 80 -25.19 -16.19 -27.14
N TYR A 81 -25.38 -17.51 -27.03
CA TYR A 81 -26.52 -18.12 -26.35
C TYR A 81 -26.57 -17.73 -24.88
N LEU A 82 -25.46 -17.90 -24.16
CA LEU A 82 -25.39 -17.59 -22.74
C LEU A 82 -25.62 -16.11 -22.44
N VAL A 83 -25.05 -15.21 -23.25
CA VAL A 83 -25.28 -13.76 -23.14
C VAL A 83 -26.75 -13.43 -23.36
N THR A 84 -27.39 -14.00 -24.39
CA THR A 84 -28.81 -13.76 -24.66
C THR A 84 -29.70 -14.20 -23.49
N TYR A 85 -29.40 -15.33 -22.85
CA TYR A 85 -30.15 -15.80 -21.68
C TYR A 85 -29.86 -14.97 -20.43
N ALA A 86 -28.61 -14.56 -20.23
CA ALA A 86 -28.20 -13.75 -19.08
C ALA A 86 -28.93 -12.40 -19.02
N ILE A 87 -29.22 -11.80 -20.17
CA ILE A 87 -29.90 -10.49 -20.27
C ILE A 87 -31.41 -10.60 -20.45
N ASP A 88 -31.97 -11.82 -20.47
CA ASP A 88 -33.38 -12.06 -20.75
C ASP A 88 -34.24 -11.79 -19.50
N GLU A 89 -34.74 -10.56 -19.38
CA GLU A 89 -35.62 -10.15 -18.28
C GLU A 89 -37.04 -10.72 -18.44
N ASP A 90 -37.51 -10.97 -19.68
CA ASP A 90 -38.87 -11.40 -19.98
C ASP A 90 -39.16 -12.83 -19.49
N HIS A 91 -38.16 -13.70 -19.54
CA HIS A 91 -38.26 -15.10 -19.08
C HIS A 91 -37.82 -15.30 -17.63
N GLY A 92 -37.62 -14.21 -16.88
CA GLY A 92 -37.41 -14.21 -15.44
C GLY A 92 -36.04 -14.68 -14.97
N LEU A 93 -35.86 -14.60 -13.63
CA LEU A 93 -34.57 -14.76 -12.96
C LEU A 93 -33.89 -16.13 -13.17
N SER A 94 -34.66 -17.21 -13.31
CA SER A 94 -34.10 -18.55 -13.54
C SER A 94 -33.35 -18.64 -14.88
N THR A 95 -33.87 -17.99 -15.91
CA THR A 95 -33.26 -17.90 -17.25
C THR A 95 -31.96 -17.12 -17.20
N GLN A 96 -31.96 -15.96 -16.52
CA GLN A 96 -30.76 -15.17 -16.32
C GLN A 96 -29.68 -15.94 -15.55
N ILE A 97 -30.06 -16.61 -14.46
CA ILE A 97 -29.14 -17.46 -13.68
C ILE A 97 -28.55 -18.58 -14.54
N HIS A 98 -29.34 -19.22 -15.41
CA HIS A 98 -28.85 -20.24 -16.32
C HIS A 98 -27.79 -19.68 -17.29
N GLY A 99 -28.06 -18.51 -17.90
CA GLY A 99 -27.10 -17.83 -18.77
C GLY A 99 -25.79 -17.52 -18.03
N VAL A 100 -25.86 -16.90 -16.85
CA VAL A 100 -24.66 -16.54 -16.07
C VAL A 100 -23.91 -17.78 -15.56
N ARG A 101 -24.60 -18.85 -15.15
CA ARG A 101 -23.93 -20.10 -14.75
C ARG A 101 -23.17 -20.74 -15.90
N GLY A 102 -23.70 -20.73 -17.12
CA GLY A 102 -22.93 -21.20 -18.26
C GLY A 102 -21.71 -20.33 -18.54
N LEU A 103 -21.79 -19.01 -18.32
CA LEU A 103 -20.61 -18.12 -18.42
C LEU A 103 -19.57 -18.43 -17.34
N LEU A 104 -20.00 -18.81 -16.13
CA LEU A 104 -19.13 -19.30 -15.07
C LEU A 104 -18.41 -20.58 -15.49
N GLU A 105 -19.15 -21.58 -16.00
CA GLU A 105 -18.57 -22.84 -16.49
C GLU A 105 -17.53 -22.62 -17.59
N LEU A 106 -17.74 -21.64 -18.49
CA LEU A 106 -16.74 -21.27 -19.49
C LEU A 106 -15.49 -20.64 -18.87
N THR A 107 -15.67 -19.85 -17.80
CA THR A 107 -14.56 -19.19 -17.11
C THR A 107 -13.75 -20.20 -16.27
N GLU A 108 -14.42 -21.15 -15.61
CA GLU A 108 -13.80 -22.23 -14.81
C GLU A 108 -12.98 -23.20 -15.65
N LYS A 109 -13.34 -23.42 -16.92
CA LYS A 109 -12.55 -24.24 -17.85
C LYS A 109 -11.18 -23.63 -18.16
N ASP A 110 -11.04 -22.32 -17.98
CA ASP A 110 -9.81 -21.56 -18.22
C ASP A 110 -9.19 -21.78 -19.63
N ASP A 111 -10.05 -22.02 -20.63
CA ASP A 111 -9.63 -22.15 -22.02
C ASP A 111 -9.47 -20.77 -22.68
N GLU A 112 -8.30 -20.49 -23.25
CA GLU A 112 -7.98 -19.17 -23.83
C GLU A 112 -8.98 -18.73 -24.90
N LYS A 113 -9.49 -19.66 -25.70
CA LYS A 113 -10.43 -19.36 -26.78
C LYS A 113 -11.81 -19.03 -26.22
N ASP A 114 -12.26 -19.75 -25.21
CA ASP A 114 -13.52 -19.44 -24.53
C ASP A 114 -13.45 -18.08 -23.82
N LEU A 115 -12.34 -17.78 -23.14
CA LEU A 115 -12.11 -16.46 -22.54
C LEU A 115 -12.02 -15.33 -23.58
N HIS A 116 -11.36 -15.58 -24.72
CA HIS A 116 -11.37 -14.64 -25.84
C HIS A 116 -12.78 -14.38 -26.36
N ASN A 117 -13.59 -15.43 -26.52
CA ASN A 117 -14.98 -15.32 -26.96
C ASN A 117 -15.85 -14.60 -25.92
N MET A 118 -15.62 -14.83 -24.62
CA MET A 118 -16.27 -14.12 -23.52
C MET A 118 -16.08 -12.60 -23.63
N VAL A 119 -14.87 -12.17 -23.97
CA VAL A 119 -14.55 -10.75 -24.18
C VAL A 119 -15.12 -10.22 -25.49
N ALA A 120 -14.93 -10.96 -26.59
CA ALA A 120 -15.27 -10.52 -27.94
C ALA A 120 -16.78 -10.45 -28.20
N TYR A 121 -17.56 -11.31 -27.55
CA TYR A 121 -18.99 -11.51 -27.87
C TYR A 121 -19.94 -11.06 -26.77
N GLY A 122 -19.49 -10.21 -25.85
CA GLY A 122 -20.38 -9.54 -24.90
C GLY A 122 -20.59 -10.28 -23.57
N GLY A 123 -19.84 -11.34 -23.29
CA GLY A 123 -19.90 -12.06 -22.02
C GLY A 123 -19.55 -11.13 -20.86
N VAL A 124 -18.39 -10.48 -20.92
CA VAL A 124 -17.96 -9.51 -19.88
C VAL A 124 -18.92 -8.33 -19.78
N ASP A 125 -19.42 -7.80 -20.90
CA ASP A 125 -20.38 -6.70 -20.92
C ASP A 125 -21.69 -7.08 -20.21
N ALA A 126 -22.19 -8.30 -20.43
CA ALA A 126 -23.41 -8.79 -19.79
C ALA A 126 -23.23 -8.91 -18.27
N LEU A 127 -22.07 -9.40 -17.81
CA LEU A 127 -21.77 -9.47 -16.37
C LEU A 127 -21.74 -8.08 -15.72
N ILE A 128 -21.09 -7.11 -16.37
CA ILE A 128 -21.02 -5.72 -15.89
C ILE A 128 -22.40 -5.07 -15.86
N TRP A 129 -23.21 -5.30 -16.90
CA TRP A 129 -24.58 -4.78 -16.96
C TRP A 129 -25.44 -5.33 -15.83
N LEU A 130 -25.36 -6.65 -15.59
CA LEU A 130 -26.08 -7.32 -14.49
C LEU A 130 -25.67 -6.83 -13.10
N CYS A 131 -24.41 -6.40 -12.89
CA CYS A 131 -24.01 -5.76 -11.63
C CYS A 131 -24.79 -4.47 -11.31
N ARG A 132 -25.42 -3.84 -12.31
CA ARG A 132 -26.18 -2.59 -12.14
C ARG A 132 -27.68 -2.78 -12.31
N SER A 133 -28.12 -3.58 -13.27
CA SER A 133 -29.53 -3.73 -13.64
C SER A 133 -30.30 -4.69 -12.72
N SER A 134 -29.62 -5.71 -12.20
CA SER A 134 -30.25 -6.73 -11.36
C SER A 134 -30.52 -6.21 -9.95
N LYS A 135 -31.56 -6.77 -9.32
CA LYS A 135 -31.81 -6.67 -7.86
C LYS A 135 -31.53 -8.00 -7.15
N SER A 136 -31.21 -9.04 -7.90
CA SER A 136 -30.97 -10.38 -7.37
C SER A 136 -29.56 -10.50 -6.82
N ILE A 137 -29.47 -10.73 -5.50
CA ILE A 137 -28.21 -11.05 -4.81
C ILE A 137 -27.49 -12.25 -5.45
N LYS A 138 -28.24 -13.25 -5.93
CA LYS A 138 -27.67 -14.44 -6.55
C LYS A 138 -27.01 -14.11 -7.89
N LEU A 139 -27.59 -13.19 -8.67
CA LEU A 139 -26.94 -12.70 -9.89
C LEU A 139 -25.71 -11.87 -9.56
N HIS A 140 -25.79 -10.94 -8.61
CA HIS A 140 -24.62 -10.15 -8.21
C HIS A 140 -23.47 -11.02 -7.71
N HIS A 141 -23.77 -12.07 -6.94
CA HIS A 141 -22.77 -13.03 -6.51
C HIS A 141 -22.12 -13.73 -7.71
N LEU A 142 -22.91 -14.37 -8.58
CA LEU A 142 -22.36 -15.07 -9.74
C LEU A 142 -21.55 -14.13 -10.66
N THR A 143 -22.05 -12.92 -10.93
CA THR A 143 -21.37 -11.99 -11.83
C THR A 143 -20.06 -11.48 -11.25
N THR A 144 -20.05 -11.12 -9.96
CA THR A 144 -18.83 -10.67 -9.29
C THR A 144 -17.81 -11.79 -9.12
N THR A 145 -18.24 -13.03 -8.88
CA THR A 145 -17.35 -14.20 -8.85
C THR A 145 -16.64 -14.39 -10.19
N ILE A 146 -17.40 -14.37 -11.31
CA ILE A 146 -16.81 -14.49 -12.65
C ILE A 146 -15.85 -13.33 -12.93
N LEU A 147 -16.25 -12.09 -12.63
CA LEU A 147 -15.39 -10.92 -12.84
C LEU A 147 -14.11 -10.97 -11.98
N ALA A 148 -14.17 -11.52 -10.77
CA ALA A 148 -13.02 -11.71 -9.90
C ALA A 148 -12.05 -12.74 -10.48
N MET A 149 -12.53 -13.88 -10.97
CA MET A 149 -11.72 -14.88 -11.68
C MET A 149 -11.05 -14.30 -12.93
N LEU A 150 -11.81 -13.52 -13.71
CA LEU A 150 -11.29 -12.85 -14.90
C LEU A 150 -10.24 -11.79 -14.56
N ALA A 151 -10.35 -11.09 -13.42
CA ALA A 151 -9.38 -10.09 -12.98
C ALA A 151 -8.01 -10.70 -12.60
N GLU A 152 -7.95 -11.99 -12.29
CA GLU A 152 -6.68 -12.68 -12.07
C GLU A 152 -5.87 -12.79 -13.37
N LYS A 153 -6.54 -12.86 -14.53
CA LYS A 153 -5.92 -12.99 -15.85
C LYS A 153 -5.36 -11.67 -16.33
N GLU A 154 -4.03 -11.58 -16.44
CA GLU A 154 -3.31 -10.37 -16.85
C GLU A 154 -3.81 -9.79 -18.18
N SER A 155 -4.10 -10.66 -19.16
CA SER A 155 -4.63 -10.26 -20.47
C SER A 155 -6.06 -9.67 -20.42
N ILE A 156 -6.83 -9.93 -19.36
CA ILE A 156 -8.22 -9.50 -19.22
C ILE A 156 -8.37 -8.28 -18.30
N ARG A 157 -7.41 -7.99 -17.41
CA ARG A 157 -7.46 -6.79 -16.54
C ARG A 157 -7.71 -5.48 -17.31
N PRO A 158 -7.05 -5.20 -18.46
CA PRO A 158 -7.35 -4.00 -19.25
C PRO A 158 -8.77 -3.99 -19.83
N VAL A 159 -9.34 -5.17 -20.10
CA VAL A 159 -10.72 -5.31 -20.60
C VAL A 159 -11.74 -4.86 -19.55
N ILE A 160 -11.52 -5.21 -18.28
CA ILE A 160 -12.39 -4.81 -17.16
C ILE A 160 -12.48 -3.28 -17.06
N ILE A 161 -11.34 -2.59 -17.24
CA ILE A 161 -11.27 -1.13 -17.23
C ILE A 161 -11.93 -0.54 -18.49
N THR A 162 -11.52 -0.98 -19.67
CA THR A 162 -12.00 -0.43 -20.96
C THR A 162 -13.50 -0.67 -21.19
N LYS A 163 -14.09 -1.70 -20.57
CA LYS A 163 -15.55 -1.94 -20.55
C LYS A 163 -16.29 -1.24 -19.41
N TRP A 164 -15.63 -0.36 -18.66
CA TRP A 164 -16.22 0.48 -17.60
C TRP A 164 -16.85 -0.34 -16.46
N ALA A 165 -16.17 -1.38 -15.99
CA ALA A 165 -16.65 -2.19 -14.87
C ALA A 165 -16.59 -1.45 -13.52
N LEU A 166 -15.69 -0.47 -13.36
CA LEU A 166 -15.47 0.19 -12.06
C LEU A 166 -16.72 0.85 -11.47
N PRO A 167 -17.50 1.68 -12.20
CA PRO A 167 -18.68 2.32 -11.60
C PRO A 167 -19.76 1.32 -11.13
N PRO A 168 -20.13 0.26 -11.90
CA PRO A 168 -21.02 -0.79 -11.41
C PRO A 168 -20.48 -1.55 -10.18
N LEU A 169 -19.18 -1.85 -10.12
CA LEU A 169 -18.57 -2.53 -8.96
C LEU A 169 -18.58 -1.64 -7.71
N LEU A 170 -18.24 -0.36 -7.86
CA LEU A 170 -18.33 0.63 -6.78
C LEU A 170 -19.77 0.81 -6.30
N PHE A 171 -20.74 0.79 -7.23
CA PHE A 171 -22.16 0.80 -6.90
C PHE A 171 -22.54 -0.42 -6.05
N LEU A 172 -22.13 -1.64 -6.42
CA LEU A 172 -22.43 -2.84 -5.64
C LEU A 172 -21.85 -2.77 -4.22
N VAL A 173 -20.62 -2.31 -4.06
CA VAL A 173 -20.02 -2.12 -2.73
C VAL A 173 -20.87 -1.14 -1.91
N ARG A 174 -21.25 0.02 -2.47
CA ARG A 174 -22.10 1.00 -1.78
C ARG A 174 -23.53 0.50 -1.54
N PHE A 175 -24.05 -0.35 -2.41
CA PHE A 175 -25.37 -0.92 -2.28
C PHE A 175 -25.44 -1.92 -1.11
N TYR A 176 -24.38 -2.71 -0.94
CA TYR A 176 -24.31 -3.75 0.09
C TYR A 176 -23.66 -3.29 1.40
N THR A 177 -23.12 -2.08 1.44
CA THR A 177 -22.49 -1.50 2.64
C THR A 177 -23.12 -0.14 2.98
N ASN A 178 -23.45 0.11 4.24
CA ASN A 178 -24.01 1.35 4.79
C ASN A 178 -22.94 2.45 4.93
N VAL A 179 -21.93 2.47 4.06
CA VAL A 179 -20.81 3.39 4.21
C VAL A 179 -20.83 4.43 3.10
N GLU A 180 -21.25 5.64 3.47
CA GLU A 180 -21.12 6.78 2.59
C GLU A 180 -19.64 7.19 2.43
N PRO A 181 -19.21 7.63 1.23
CA PRO A 181 -17.91 8.25 1.05
C PRO A 181 -17.79 9.48 1.95
N ALA A 182 -16.64 9.68 2.58
CA ALA A 182 -16.39 10.90 3.33
C ALA A 182 -16.27 12.08 2.35
N GLY A 183 -17.23 13.02 2.39
CA GLY A 183 -17.01 14.38 1.90
C GLY A 183 -17.36 14.69 0.44
N ILE A 184 -18.52 14.26 -0.06
CA ILE A 184 -19.17 14.98 -1.17
C ILE A 184 -20.41 15.69 -0.61
N ASP A 185 -20.26 16.98 -0.30
CA ASP A 185 -21.38 17.88 -0.03
C ASP A 185 -22.20 18.04 -1.32
N MET A 186 -23.18 17.15 -1.54
CA MET A 186 -24.18 17.28 -2.61
C MET A 186 -25.28 18.26 -2.20
N ASN A 187 -24.89 19.47 -1.80
CA ASN A 187 -25.79 20.61 -1.84
C ASN A 187 -25.84 21.14 -3.27
N HIS A 188 -26.60 20.47 -4.15
CA HIS A 188 -27.43 21.15 -5.14
C HIS A 188 -28.47 20.21 -5.77
N LYS A 189 -29.74 20.60 -5.56
CA LYS A 189 -30.97 20.26 -6.29
C LYS A 189 -31.70 18.97 -5.88
N LYS A 190 -32.61 19.19 -4.94
CA LYS A 190 -33.93 18.56 -4.76
C LYS A 190 -34.36 17.70 -5.96
N SER A 191 -34.53 16.40 -5.70
CA SER A 191 -35.34 15.51 -6.51
C SER A 191 -36.81 15.96 -6.46
N PRO A 192 -37.53 16.10 -7.59
CA PRO A 192 -38.97 16.25 -7.58
C PRO A 192 -39.61 14.85 -7.59
N VAL A 193 -40.08 14.42 -6.42
CA VAL A 193 -41.11 13.39 -6.32
C VAL A 193 -42.46 14.10 -6.40
N ASN A 194 -43.22 13.94 -7.50
CA ASN A 194 -44.66 13.61 -7.50
C ASN A 194 -45.39 13.90 -8.84
N SER A 195 -46.44 13.10 -9.02
CA SER A 195 -47.50 13.12 -10.04
C SER A 195 -47.14 12.37 -11.32
N ILE A 196 -47.79 11.26 -11.64
CA ILE A 196 -49.18 11.23 -12.13
C ILE A 196 -49.97 10.06 -11.54
N HIS A 197 -51.12 10.37 -10.95
CA HIS A 197 -52.22 9.45 -10.69
C HIS A 197 -52.85 8.95 -12.00
N SER A 198 -53.17 7.66 -12.10
CA SER A 198 -54.43 7.23 -12.71
C SER A 198 -54.91 5.93 -12.09
N SER A 199 -56.11 5.99 -11.57
CA SER A 199 -56.81 4.99 -10.76
C SER A 199 -57.43 3.91 -11.65
N THR A 200 -57.30 2.63 -11.30
CA THR A 200 -58.40 1.66 -11.51
C THR A 200 -58.28 0.42 -10.60
N MET A 201 -59.17 0.40 -9.59
CA MET A 201 -59.87 -0.73 -8.98
C MET A 201 -59.22 -2.13 -9.00
N THR A 202 -58.79 -2.55 -7.80
CA THR A 202 -58.67 -3.96 -7.38
C THR A 202 -60.01 -4.70 -7.45
N PRO A 203 -59.97 -6.02 -7.65
CA PRO A 203 -60.63 -6.90 -6.70
C PRO A 203 -59.70 -7.98 -6.15
N SER A 204 -59.78 -8.13 -4.83
CA SER A 204 -59.17 -9.16 -4.02
C SER A 204 -59.70 -10.54 -4.39
N LEU A 205 -58.80 -11.51 -4.63
CA LEU A 205 -59.12 -12.93 -4.52
C LEU A 205 -58.01 -13.66 -3.79
N THR A 206 -58.38 -14.12 -2.60
CA THR A 206 -57.71 -15.10 -1.77
C THR A 206 -57.63 -16.46 -2.48
N SER A 207 -56.43 -17.03 -2.58
CA SER A 207 -56.27 -18.48 -2.60
C SER A 207 -54.82 -18.87 -2.33
N ASN A 208 -54.59 -19.55 -1.21
CA ASN A 208 -53.43 -20.40 -0.98
C ASN A 208 -53.25 -21.39 -2.15
N PRO A 209 -52.01 -21.87 -2.35
CA PRO A 209 -51.84 -23.31 -2.13
C PRO A 209 -50.60 -23.64 -1.31
N SER A 210 -50.86 -24.40 -0.26
CA SER A 210 -49.96 -25.36 0.34
C SER A 210 -49.43 -26.36 -0.68
N SER A 211 -48.11 -26.52 -0.79
CA SER A 211 -47.41 -27.80 -0.64
C SER A 211 -45.93 -27.62 -0.97
N ALA A 212 -45.14 -27.56 0.09
CA ALA A 212 -43.72 -27.84 0.04
C ALA A 212 -43.53 -29.37 0.08
N ALA A 213 -42.61 -29.87 -0.73
CA ALA A 213 -41.81 -31.03 -0.41
C ALA A 213 -40.45 -30.85 -1.10
N ASP A 214 -39.41 -31.18 -0.34
CA ASP A 214 -37.98 -31.24 -0.68
C ASP A 214 -37.19 -29.92 -0.69
N GLU A 215 -36.51 -29.62 0.42
CA GLU A 215 -35.12 -30.03 0.60
C GLU A 215 -34.62 -29.73 2.02
N SER A 216 -34.00 -30.75 2.60
CA SER A 216 -33.44 -30.81 3.94
C SER A 216 -32.00 -30.27 3.96
N THR A 217 -31.78 -29.17 4.69
CA THR A 217 -30.63 -28.84 5.58
C THR A 217 -30.78 -27.36 5.96
N ALA A 218 -31.41 -27.08 7.10
CA ALA A 218 -31.75 -25.72 7.49
C ALA A 218 -30.55 -24.99 8.13
N THR A 219 -29.70 -24.36 7.32
CA THR A 219 -28.98 -23.14 7.70
C THR A 219 -29.96 -21.97 7.67
N ASN A 220 -29.90 -21.01 8.60
CA ASN A 220 -30.90 -19.93 8.63
C ASN A 220 -30.86 -19.12 7.32
N PRO A 221 -32.01 -18.78 6.70
CA PRO A 221 -32.05 -18.01 5.44
C PRO A 221 -31.34 -16.65 5.49
N ILE A 222 -31.24 -16.06 6.70
CA ILE A 222 -30.56 -14.79 6.96
C ILE A 222 -29.03 -14.97 6.94
N GLU A 223 -28.50 -16.02 7.57
CA GLU A 223 -27.07 -16.36 7.59
C GLU A 223 -26.55 -16.67 6.18
N SER A 224 -27.34 -17.42 5.40
CA SER A 224 -27.06 -17.67 3.98
C SER A 224 -26.99 -16.37 3.17
N ARG A 225 -27.86 -15.39 3.45
CA ARG A 225 -27.86 -14.09 2.75
C ARG A 225 -26.65 -13.25 3.10
N GLN A 226 -26.32 -13.11 4.39
CA GLN A 226 -25.15 -12.36 4.87
C GLN A 226 -23.85 -12.91 4.27
N SER A 227 -23.70 -14.23 4.26
CA SER A 227 -22.57 -14.94 3.64
C SER A 227 -22.38 -14.52 2.18
N ILE A 228 -23.46 -14.54 1.39
CA ILE A 228 -23.40 -14.18 -0.04
C ILE A 228 -23.04 -12.71 -0.24
N ILE A 229 -23.55 -11.80 0.60
CA ILE A 229 -23.21 -10.37 0.50
C ILE A 229 -21.72 -10.15 0.79
N LEU A 230 -21.19 -10.80 1.83
CA LEU A 230 -19.76 -10.72 2.14
C LEU A 230 -18.90 -11.23 0.97
N GLU A 231 -19.31 -12.33 0.32
CA GLU A 231 -18.63 -12.84 -0.87
C GLU A 231 -18.68 -11.85 -2.05
N ILE A 232 -19.82 -11.18 -2.28
CA ILE A 232 -19.90 -10.10 -3.28
C ILE A 232 -18.91 -8.98 -2.97
N VAL A 233 -18.82 -8.54 -1.71
CA VAL A 233 -17.89 -7.47 -1.29
C VAL A 233 -16.43 -7.93 -1.41
N ILE A 234 -16.12 -9.18 -1.04
CA ILE A 234 -14.80 -9.79 -1.23
C ILE A 234 -14.43 -9.79 -2.71
N ASN A 235 -15.32 -10.26 -3.58
CA ASN A 235 -15.08 -10.31 -5.03
C ASN A 235 -14.82 -8.92 -5.61
N CYS A 236 -15.63 -7.92 -5.27
CA CYS A 236 -15.40 -6.54 -5.69
C CYS A 236 -14.05 -5.99 -5.19
N THR A 237 -13.73 -6.21 -3.92
CA THR A 237 -12.46 -5.76 -3.31
C THR A 237 -11.27 -6.45 -3.97
N HIS A 238 -11.40 -7.74 -4.28
CA HIS A 238 -10.40 -8.53 -4.98
C HIS A 238 -10.14 -7.98 -6.39
N ILE A 239 -11.20 -7.64 -7.15
CA ILE A 239 -11.05 -7.00 -8.47
C ILE A 239 -10.28 -5.69 -8.33
N PHE A 240 -10.64 -4.82 -7.38
CA PHE A 240 -9.91 -3.57 -7.15
C PHE A 240 -8.44 -3.80 -6.79
N TYR A 241 -8.15 -4.80 -5.96
CA TYR A 241 -6.79 -5.19 -5.64
C TYR A 241 -6.02 -5.66 -6.89
N GLN A 242 -6.60 -6.52 -7.72
CA GLN A 242 -5.95 -7.01 -8.95
C GLN A 242 -5.61 -5.87 -9.92
N LEU A 243 -6.53 -4.93 -10.11
CA LEU A 243 -6.31 -3.77 -10.97
C LEU A 243 -5.26 -2.79 -10.37
N SER A 244 -5.29 -2.60 -9.05
CA SER A 244 -4.33 -1.75 -8.33
C SER A 244 -2.91 -2.32 -8.38
N ARG A 245 -2.76 -3.62 -8.10
CA ARG A 245 -1.48 -4.32 -8.15
C ARG A 245 -0.86 -4.31 -9.55
N ALA A 246 -1.70 -4.39 -10.59
CA ALA A 246 -1.25 -4.31 -11.97
C ALA A 246 -0.83 -2.88 -12.40
N GLY A 247 -1.09 -1.85 -11.58
CA GLY A 247 -0.71 -0.46 -11.88
C GLY A 247 -1.41 0.14 -13.09
N ILE A 248 -2.57 -0.39 -13.48
CA ILE A 248 -3.30 0.00 -14.70
C ILE A 248 -4.45 0.99 -14.45
N LEU A 249 -4.74 1.31 -13.19
CA LEU A 249 -5.72 2.33 -12.82
C LEU A 249 -5.14 3.72 -13.09
N SER A 250 -5.91 4.58 -13.74
CA SER A 250 -5.59 5.99 -13.92
C SER A 250 -5.91 6.80 -12.66
N LEU A 251 -5.29 7.98 -12.52
CA LEU A 251 -5.55 8.88 -11.39
C LEU A 251 -7.04 9.26 -11.28
N LYS A 252 -7.73 9.42 -12.42
CA LYS A 252 -9.18 9.69 -12.45
C LYS A 252 -9.97 8.56 -11.79
N GLU A 253 -9.65 7.30 -12.10
CA GLU A 253 -10.37 6.15 -11.52
C GLU A 253 -10.07 6.01 -10.03
N VAL A 254 -8.81 6.24 -9.64
CA VAL A 254 -8.36 6.19 -8.25
C VAL A 254 -9.05 7.25 -7.39
N ILE A 255 -9.01 8.51 -7.83
CA ILE A 255 -9.45 9.68 -7.05
C ILE A 255 -10.88 10.09 -7.43
N SER A 256 -11.13 10.44 -8.69
CA SER A 256 -12.42 11.02 -9.11
C SER A 256 -13.57 10.02 -9.10
N ASP A 257 -13.34 8.78 -9.56
CA ASP A 257 -14.38 7.74 -9.54
C ASP A 257 -14.52 7.13 -8.13
N GLY A 258 -13.52 7.34 -7.25
CA GLY A 258 -13.58 7.04 -5.82
C GLY A 258 -13.16 5.62 -5.43
N VAL A 259 -12.27 4.98 -6.21
CA VAL A 259 -11.72 3.66 -5.86
C VAL A 259 -10.92 3.75 -4.55
N PHE A 260 -10.06 4.76 -4.38
CA PHE A 260 -9.22 4.88 -3.20
C PHE A 260 -10.02 5.09 -1.91
N ASP A 261 -11.02 5.98 -1.93
CA ASP A 261 -11.92 6.21 -0.79
C ASP A 261 -12.71 4.96 -0.39
N THR A 262 -13.16 4.20 -1.40
CA THR A 262 -13.88 2.94 -1.18
C THR A 262 -12.95 1.90 -0.54
N LEU A 263 -11.68 1.83 -0.98
CA LEU A 263 -10.70 0.94 -0.35
C LEU A 263 -10.38 1.37 1.09
N LEU A 264 -10.22 2.67 1.38
CA LEU A 264 -10.02 3.16 2.75
C LEU A 264 -11.18 2.76 3.67
N MET A 265 -12.41 2.82 3.15
CA MET A 265 -13.60 2.37 3.85
C MET A 265 -13.59 0.86 4.10
N LEU A 266 -13.29 0.06 3.08
CA LEU A 266 -13.25 -1.41 3.17
C LEU A 266 -12.12 -1.90 4.09
N ALA A 267 -10.99 -1.20 4.16
CA ALA A 267 -9.90 -1.51 5.09
C ALA A 267 -10.32 -1.37 6.57
N SER A 268 -11.34 -0.55 6.85
CA SER A 268 -11.97 -0.37 8.16
C SER A 268 -13.32 -1.09 8.29
N PHE A 269 -13.67 -1.98 7.36
CA PHE A 269 -15.00 -2.59 7.29
C PHE A 269 -15.37 -3.32 8.58
N ASN A 270 -16.57 -3.07 9.08
CA ASN A 270 -17.18 -3.80 10.19
C ASN A 270 -18.46 -4.48 9.69
N ILE A 271 -18.81 -5.64 10.26
CA ILE A 271 -20.02 -6.37 9.88
C ILE A 271 -21.30 -5.54 10.08
N GLN A 272 -21.33 -4.61 11.05
CA GLN A 272 -22.43 -3.68 11.27
C GLN A 272 -22.68 -2.75 10.07
N ASN A 273 -21.69 -2.57 9.20
CA ASN A 273 -21.86 -1.82 7.97
C ASN A 273 -22.61 -2.60 6.89
N LEU A 274 -22.89 -3.89 7.05
CA LEU A 274 -23.57 -4.68 6.01
C LEU A 274 -25.04 -4.26 5.86
N GLN A 275 -25.50 -4.05 4.61
CA GLN A 275 -26.91 -3.80 4.30
C GLN A 275 -27.63 -5.09 3.92
N LEU A 276 -28.57 -5.52 4.77
CA LEU A 276 -29.43 -6.69 4.51
C LEU A 276 -30.80 -6.34 3.87
N GLU A 277 -31.01 -5.06 3.50
CA GLU A 277 -32.25 -4.35 3.08
C GLU A 277 -33.20 -3.88 4.20
N LYS A 278 -33.87 -2.73 3.93
CA LYS A 278 -34.87 -2.06 4.77
C LYS A 278 -36.16 -2.88 4.83
N GLY A 279 -36.31 -3.66 5.89
CA GLY A 279 -37.56 -4.33 6.24
C GLY A 279 -37.33 -5.78 6.66
N ILE A 280 -37.59 -6.05 7.94
CA ILE A 280 -37.66 -7.37 8.59
C ILE A 280 -36.28 -7.91 9.04
N CYS A 281 -35.83 -7.37 10.18
CA CYS A 281 -35.47 -8.09 11.42
C CYS A 281 -34.33 -7.36 12.14
N SER A 282 -34.68 -6.35 12.93
CA SER A 282 -34.01 -6.07 14.19
C SER A 282 -34.32 -7.23 15.14
N GLY A 283 -33.54 -8.30 15.05
CA GLY A 283 -33.66 -9.47 15.89
C GLY A 283 -32.37 -10.27 15.79
N GLU A 284 -31.50 -10.09 16.78
CA GLU A 284 -30.31 -10.92 16.98
C GLU A 284 -30.76 -12.38 17.11
N ILE A 285 -30.50 -13.18 16.08
CA ILE A 285 -30.50 -14.64 16.23
C ILE A 285 -29.09 -14.99 16.71
N PRO A 286 -28.92 -15.76 17.79
CA PRO A 286 -27.60 -16.18 18.25
C PRO A 286 -26.99 -17.05 17.15
N ALA A 287 -25.98 -16.54 16.48
CA ALA A 287 -25.18 -17.32 15.55
C ALA A 287 -24.47 -18.44 16.35
N THR A 288 -24.30 -19.61 15.74
CA THR A 288 -23.46 -20.64 16.36
C THR A 288 -22.00 -20.15 16.38
N GLY A 289 -21.18 -20.59 17.33
CA GLY A 289 -19.79 -20.10 17.45
C GLY A 289 -18.95 -20.28 16.18
N ASP A 290 -19.25 -21.30 15.36
CA ASP A 290 -18.58 -21.57 14.09
C ASP A 290 -18.99 -20.59 12.98
N ASP A 291 -20.23 -20.06 13.02
CA ASP A 291 -20.75 -19.11 12.03
C ASP A 291 -20.18 -17.70 12.24
N GLU A 292 -20.06 -17.27 13.51
CA GLU A 292 -19.44 -15.99 13.85
C GLU A 292 -17.97 -15.96 13.40
N GLN A 293 -17.25 -17.05 13.60
CA GLN A 293 -15.85 -17.18 13.19
C GLN A 293 -15.69 -17.04 11.67
N GLN A 294 -16.52 -17.72 10.87
CA GLN A 294 -16.48 -17.61 9.40
C GLN A 294 -16.82 -16.19 8.91
N VAL A 295 -17.77 -15.52 9.54
CA VAL A 295 -18.09 -14.11 9.22
C VAL A 295 -16.91 -13.21 9.53
N MET A 296 -16.26 -13.38 10.69
CA MET A 296 -15.08 -12.60 11.06
C MET A 296 -13.91 -12.84 10.12
N GLU A 297 -13.67 -14.08 9.68
CA GLU A 297 -12.66 -14.41 8.68
C GLU A 297 -12.91 -13.68 7.35
N ARG A 298 -14.15 -13.64 6.87
CA ARG A 298 -14.52 -12.88 5.68
C ARG A 298 -14.31 -11.37 5.83
N VAL A 299 -14.63 -10.80 6.99
CA VAL A 299 -14.34 -9.39 7.30
C VAL A 299 -12.84 -9.12 7.25
N VAL A 300 -12.03 -9.99 7.85
CA VAL A 300 -10.56 -9.90 7.81
C VAL A 300 -10.04 -9.97 6.37
N ILE A 301 -10.61 -10.82 5.51
CA ILE A 301 -10.24 -10.90 4.09
C ILE A 301 -10.54 -9.58 3.36
N ILE A 302 -11.74 -9.00 3.53
CA ILE A 302 -12.11 -7.70 2.92
C ILE A 302 -11.11 -6.62 3.32
N GLN A 303 -10.86 -6.48 4.62
CA GLN A 303 -9.95 -5.48 5.16
C GLN A 303 -8.52 -5.65 4.61
N SER A 304 -8.04 -6.89 4.56
CA SER A 304 -6.67 -7.21 4.12
C SER A 304 -6.47 -6.93 2.63
N LEU A 305 -7.43 -7.34 1.78
CA LEU A 305 -7.40 -7.05 0.34
C LEU A 305 -7.44 -5.54 0.07
N ALA A 306 -8.27 -4.82 0.81
CA ALA A 306 -8.37 -3.37 0.67
C ALA A 306 -7.06 -2.67 1.06
N ALA A 307 -6.45 -3.05 2.19
CA ALA A 307 -5.17 -2.51 2.63
C ALA A 307 -4.03 -2.80 1.63
N LYS A 308 -3.99 -4.02 1.06
CA LYS A 308 -3.06 -4.38 -0.02
C LYS A 308 -3.22 -3.47 -1.23
N ALA A 309 -4.46 -3.26 -1.69
CA ALA A 309 -4.76 -2.39 -2.82
C ALA A 309 -4.34 -0.93 -2.56
N ILE A 310 -4.63 -0.39 -1.37
CA ILE A 310 -4.20 0.97 -0.97
C ILE A 310 -2.68 1.12 -1.08
N SER A 311 -1.93 0.15 -0.58
CA SER A 311 -0.46 0.18 -0.63
C SER A 311 0.09 0.11 -2.06
N ALA A 312 -0.55 -0.69 -2.93
CA ALA A 312 -0.18 -0.82 -4.33
C ALA A 312 -0.44 0.46 -5.13
N ILE A 313 -1.55 1.17 -4.85
CA ILE A 313 -1.82 2.47 -5.46
C ILE A 313 -0.80 3.51 -4.94
N SER A 314 -0.48 3.47 -3.64
CA SER A 314 0.38 4.47 -2.99
C SER A 314 1.87 4.34 -3.34
N SER A 315 2.30 3.19 -3.89
CA SER A 315 3.65 3.02 -4.43
C SER A 315 3.88 3.81 -5.72
N LEU A 316 2.80 4.18 -6.44
CA LEU A 316 2.86 4.96 -7.67
C LEU A 316 3.16 6.43 -7.35
N VAL A 317 4.41 6.86 -7.58
CA VAL A 317 4.90 8.21 -7.27
C VAL A 317 4.00 9.31 -7.86
N SER A 318 3.47 9.11 -9.07
CA SER A 318 2.60 10.08 -9.74
C SER A 318 1.26 10.34 -9.03
N PHE A 319 0.83 9.47 -8.12
CA PHE A 319 -0.46 9.60 -7.42
C PHE A 319 -0.31 10.09 -5.98
N GLN A 320 0.91 10.10 -5.43
CA GLN A 320 1.12 10.29 -4.00
C GLN A 320 0.61 11.64 -3.49
N VAL A 321 0.80 12.72 -4.25
CA VAL A 321 0.34 14.06 -3.84
C VAL A 321 -1.18 14.11 -3.71
N ASP A 322 -1.92 13.67 -4.73
CA ASP A 322 -3.38 13.64 -4.71
C ASP A 322 -3.93 12.72 -3.61
N ILE A 323 -3.27 11.57 -3.37
CA ILE A 323 -3.61 10.65 -2.28
C ILE A 323 -3.41 11.32 -0.92
N ILE A 324 -2.30 12.04 -0.72
CA ILE A 324 -2.03 12.73 0.54
C ILE A 324 -3.09 13.81 0.78
N GLU A 325 -3.42 14.61 -0.24
CA GLU A 325 -4.48 15.64 -0.14
C GLU A 325 -5.86 15.04 0.15
N LEU A 326 -6.15 13.85 -0.37
CA LEU A 326 -7.38 13.12 -0.07
C LEU A 326 -7.39 12.63 1.39
N ILE A 327 -6.31 11.99 1.83
CA ILE A 327 -6.21 11.42 3.19
C ILE A 327 -6.22 12.52 4.25
N GLN A 328 -5.60 13.68 4.01
CA GLN A 328 -5.58 14.80 4.96
C GLN A 328 -6.98 15.28 5.39
N LYS A 329 -8.00 14.99 4.60
CA LYS A 329 -9.40 15.30 4.94
C LYS A 329 -10.01 14.30 5.93
N THR A 330 -9.27 13.27 6.35
CA THR A 330 -9.77 12.12 7.12
C THR A 330 -8.74 11.60 8.14
N ASP A 331 -9.20 11.17 9.32
CA ASP A 331 -8.33 10.48 10.31
C ASP A 331 -8.25 8.95 10.09
N LYS A 332 -8.62 8.48 8.88
CA LYS A 332 -8.74 7.04 8.59
C LYS A 332 -7.40 6.33 8.65
N LEU A 333 -6.31 6.94 8.16
CA LEU A 333 -5.00 6.29 8.12
C LEU A 333 -4.48 5.97 9.53
N SER A 334 -4.62 6.91 10.46
CA SER A 334 -4.26 6.74 11.87
C SER A 334 -5.07 5.64 12.55
N THR A 335 -6.37 5.56 12.23
CA THR A 335 -7.25 4.50 12.73
C THR A 335 -6.82 3.12 12.20
N LEU A 336 -6.51 3.02 10.91
CA LEU A 336 -6.11 1.78 10.26
C LEU A 336 -4.74 1.26 10.75
N LEU A 337 -3.79 2.14 11.06
CA LEU A 337 -2.51 1.79 11.69
C LEU A 337 -2.68 1.11 13.06
N ARG A 338 -3.79 1.37 13.76
CA ARG A 338 -4.15 0.75 15.04
C ARG A 338 -5.14 -0.41 14.91
N SER A 339 -5.41 -0.87 13.68
CA SER A 339 -6.35 -1.97 13.42
C SER A 339 -5.97 -3.23 14.19
N SER A 340 -6.95 -4.00 14.65
CA SER A 340 -6.73 -5.33 15.23
C SER A 340 -6.22 -6.35 14.19
N ASN A 341 -6.46 -6.08 12.91
CA ASN A 341 -6.01 -6.89 11.79
C ASN A 341 -4.54 -6.58 11.43
N ASP A 342 -3.69 -7.59 11.56
CA ASP A 342 -2.24 -7.45 11.41
C ASP A 342 -1.83 -7.15 9.95
N GLU A 343 -2.56 -7.68 8.96
CA GLU A 343 -2.32 -7.38 7.54
C GLU A 343 -2.66 -5.93 7.23
N VAL A 344 -3.76 -5.39 7.79
CA VAL A 344 -4.09 -3.97 7.65
C VAL A 344 -2.97 -3.10 8.21
N ARG A 345 -2.51 -3.36 9.45
CA ARG A 345 -1.40 -2.60 10.03
C ARG A 345 -0.14 -2.65 9.16
N LYS A 346 0.20 -3.84 8.62
CA LYS A 346 1.36 -4.04 7.73
C LYS A 346 1.28 -3.16 6.48
N TYR A 347 0.21 -3.28 5.70
CA TYR A 347 0.11 -2.58 4.41
C TYR A 347 -0.17 -1.09 4.57
N ILE A 348 -0.79 -0.67 5.68
CA ILE A 348 -0.99 0.73 5.98
C ILE A 348 0.32 1.37 6.46
N ALA A 349 1.16 0.67 7.24
CA ALA A 349 2.53 1.11 7.50
C ALA A 349 3.36 1.22 6.21
N LYS A 350 3.23 0.25 5.28
CA LYS A 350 3.85 0.31 3.94
C LYS A 350 3.35 1.52 3.14
N THR A 351 2.06 1.81 3.19
CA THR A 351 1.43 3.00 2.59
C THR A 351 2.05 4.29 3.11
N VAL A 352 2.15 4.45 4.44
CA VAL A 352 2.78 5.63 5.07
C VAL A 352 4.25 5.75 4.68
N ALA A 353 4.98 4.64 4.59
CA ALA A 353 6.37 4.63 4.14
C ALA A 353 6.51 5.15 2.69
N TYR A 354 5.63 4.73 1.78
CA TYR A 354 5.62 5.25 0.41
C TYR A 354 5.25 6.73 0.34
N LEU A 355 4.16 7.15 1.01
CA LEU A 355 3.69 8.53 0.97
C LEU A 355 4.67 9.51 1.65
N SER A 356 5.46 9.05 2.62
CA SER A 356 6.51 9.85 3.26
C SER A 356 7.81 9.89 2.46
N LEU A 357 8.01 9.04 1.46
CA LEU A 357 9.23 9.03 0.67
C LEU A 357 9.22 10.18 -0.35
N ARG A 358 10.26 11.01 -0.38
CA ARG A 358 10.43 12.14 -1.35
C ARG A 358 9.33 13.22 -1.31
N ASN A 359 8.46 13.25 -0.28
CA ASN A 359 7.36 14.21 -0.13
C ASN A 359 7.54 15.16 1.06
N ASP A 360 8.71 15.82 1.20
CA ASP A 360 9.06 16.60 2.39
C ASP A 360 8.05 17.69 2.76
N LYS A 361 7.43 18.33 1.76
CA LYS A 361 6.38 19.34 1.96
C LYS A 361 5.13 18.77 2.66
N TYR A 362 4.82 17.50 2.44
CA TYR A 362 3.57 16.88 2.88
C TYR A 362 3.74 15.99 4.13
N LYS A 363 4.98 15.70 4.53
CA LYS A 363 5.31 14.89 5.70
C LYS A 363 4.61 15.33 6.99
N PRO A 364 4.60 16.63 7.36
CA PRO A 364 3.96 17.05 8.61
C PRO A 364 2.47 16.73 8.64
N ALA A 365 1.79 16.86 7.51
CA ALA A 365 0.37 16.60 7.40
C ALA A 365 0.02 15.10 7.53
N LEU A 366 0.92 14.20 7.16
CA LEU A 366 0.77 12.75 7.40
C LEU A 366 0.95 12.36 8.87
N LEU A 367 1.63 13.19 9.66
CA LEU A 367 1.82 13.01 11.11
C LEU A 367 0.84 13.83 11.96
N PHE A 368 0.00 14.65 11.34
CA PHE A 368 -0.94 15.51 12.04
C PHE A 368 -1.98 14.70 12.83
N GLY A 369 -2.53 15.31 13.89
CA GLY A 369 -3.49 14.67 14.77
C GLY A 369 -2.90 13.43 15.44
N ASP A 370 -3.54 12.29 15.20
CA ASP A 370 -3.16 10.99 15.79
C ASP A 370 -2.13 10.21 14.96
N GLY A 371 -1.58 10.78 13.87
CA GLY A 371 -0.74 10.09 12.90
C GLY A 371 0.58 9.55 13.46
N SER A 372 1.37 10.40 14.12
CA SER A 372 2.62 9.99 14.78
C SER A 372 2.38 8.96 15.88
N LYS A 373 1.38 9.22 16.74
CA LYS A 373 0.91 8.30 17.77
C LYS A 373 0.52 6.94 17.20
N ALA A 374 -0.24 6.90 16.10
CA ALA A 374 -0.65 5.67 15.44
C ALA A 374 0.54 4.89 14.88
N LEU A 375 1.49 5.58 14.25
CA LEU A 375 2.69 4.95 13.70
C LEU A 375 3.57 4.33 14.80
N VAL A 376 3.79 5.07 15.89
CA VAL A 376 4.60 4.63 17.03
C VAL A 376 3.92 3.47 17.77
N SER A 377 2.59 3.38 17.74
CA SER A 377 1.82 2.28 18.34
C SER A 377 2.28 0.88 17.89
N ILE A 378 2.81 0.75 16.67
CA ILE A 378 3.35 -0.51 16.13
C ILE A 378 4.60 -0.95 16.93
N LEU A 379 5.50 -0.01 17.24
CA LEU A 379 6.70 -0.29 18.04
C LEU A 379 6.35 -0.50 19.51
N VAL A 380 5.39 0.27 20.01
CA VAL A 380 4.88 0.18 21.38
C VAL A 380 4.16 -1.14 21.61
N ALA A 381 3.66 -1.84 20.59
CA ALA A 381 3.06 -3.17 20.78
C ALA A 381 4.10 -4.29 20.99
N LEU A 382 5.39 -4.00 20.82
CA LEU A 382 6.47 -4.99 20.97
C LEU A 382 6.75 -5.32 22.45
N PRO A 383 7.22 -6.55 22.74
CA PRO A 383 7.74 -6.88 24.07
C PRO A 383 8.93 -5.98 24.43
N GLN A 384 9.08 -5.66 25.71
CA GLN A 384 10.17 -4.81 26.20
C GLN A 384 11.35 -5.69 26.64
N GLU A 385 12.44 -5.64 25.87
CA GLU A 385 13.65 -6.44 26.10
C GLU A 385 14.75 -5.65 26.81
N ILE A 386 14.72 -4.31 26.75
CA ILE A 386 15.68 -3.45 27.45
C ILE A 386 15.31 -3.39 28.94
N GLN A 387 15.92 -4.27 29.74
CA GLN A 387 15.64 -4.38 31.17
C GLN A 387 15.80 -3.05 31.91
N GLY A 388 14.75 -2.65 32.62
CA GLY A 388 14.76 -1.46 33.49
C GLY A 388 14.68 -0.11 32.77
N SER A 389 14.52 -0.10 31.43
CA SER A 389 14.32 1.12 30.63
C SER A 389 12.99 1.80 31.00
N ILE A 390 11.88 1.09 30.78
CA ILE A 390 10.53 1.56 31.11
C ILE A 390 9.99 0.71 32.25
N ASN A 391 9.55 1.36 33.34
CA ASN A 391 8.89 0.66 34.44
C ASN A 391 7.46 0.26 34.04
N LYS A 392 6.90 -0.78 34.68
CA LYS A 392 5.56 -1.32 34.37
C LYS A 392 4.46 -0.25 34.36
N LYS A 393 4.46 0.67 35.32
CA LYS A 393 3.44 1.73 35.42
C LYS A 393 3.50 2.69 34.23
N THR A 394 4.69 3.14 33.87
CA THR A 394 4.91 3.98 32.68
C THR A 394 4.54 3.24 31.41
N ARG A 395 4.94 1.96 31.31
CA ARG A 395 4.62 1.11 30.16
C ARG A 395 3.12 0.95 29.93
N MET A 396 2.35 0.75 31.00
CA MET A 396 0.89 0.69 30.92
C MET A 396 0.27 2.03 30.51
N ALA A 397 0.82 3.15 30.99
CA ALA A 397 0.36 4.48 30.58
C ALA A 397 0.63 4.74 29.09
N ASP A 398 1.80 4.35 28.58
CA ASP A 398 2.14 4.44 27.16
C ASP A 398 1.25 3.54 26.30
N LEU A 399 1.01 2.28 26.72
CA LEU A 399 0.11 1.37 26.00
C LEU A 399 -1.31 1.96 25.92
N ALA A 400 -1.82 2.53 27.01
CA ALA A 400 -3.12 3.20 27.02
C ALA A 400 -3.13 4.44 26.10
N TYR A 401 -2.04 5.23 26.12
CA TYR A 401 -1.87 6.37 25.24
C TYR A 401 -1.89 5.93 23.78
N TYR A 402 -0.92 5.12 23.34
CA TYR A 402 -0.70 4.80 21.93
C TYR A 402 -1.74 3.86 21.30
N LEU A 403 -2.27 2.89 22.05
CA LEU A 403 -3.19 1.88 21.51
C LEU A 403 -4.66 2.25 21.69
N SER A 404 -4.99 3.29 22.48
CA SER A 404 -6.36 3.72 22.74
C SER A 404 -7.30 2.58 23.20
N LYS A 405 -6.78 1.63 23.99
CA LYS A 405 -7.56 0.51 24.57
C LYS A 405 -7.98 0.83 26.00
N ASP A 406 -9.14 0.32 26.42
CA ASP A 406 -9.53 0.30 27.83
C ASP A 406 -8.45 -0.42 28.65
N THR A 407 -8.19 0.08 29.86
CA THR A 407 -7.09 -0.40 30.74
C THR A 407 -7.13 -1.90 31.02
N ALA A 408 -8.30 -2.53 30.95
CA ALA A 408 -8.49 -3.97 31.15
C ALA A 408 -7.91 -4.84 30.01
N ASP A 409 -7.83 -4.34 28.77
CA ASP A 409 -7.22 -5.08 27.65
C ASP A 409 -5.71 -4.88 27.56
N VAL A 410 -5.17 -3.86 28.24
CA VAL A 410 -3.72 -3.57 28.31
C VAL A 410 -2.98 -4.65 29.10
N GLU A 411 -3.62 -5.24 30.12
CA GLU A 411 -3.02 -6.30 30.96
C GLU A 411 -2.69 -7.59 30.18
N LYS A 412 -3.30 -7.81 29.01
CA LYS A 412 -3.00 -8.96 28.13
C LYS A 412 -1.67 -8.83 27.37
N TYR A 413 -1.13 -7.62 27.25
CA TYR A 413 0.14 -7.35 26.55
C TYR A 413 1.37 -7.47 27.45
N ASP A 414 1.19 -7.34 28.77
CA ASP A 414 2.21 -7.66 29.76
C ASP A 414 2.16 -9.17 30.02
N GLY A 415 2.75 -9.94 29.09
CA GLY A 415 3.02 -11.36 29.32
C GLY A 415 3.71 -11.53 30.68
N ASP A 416 3.12 -12.36 31.53
CA ASP A 416 3.62 -12.69 32.86
C ASP A 416 5.05 -13.25 32.79
N GLY A 417 6.03 -12.36 32.90
CA GLY A 417 7.41 -12.70 33.24
C GLY A 417 7.47 -13.08 34.72
N GLY A 418 6.96 -14.26 35.09
CA GLY A 418 6.78 -14.63 36.49
C GLY A 418 6.61 -16.12 36.77
N LYS A 419 7.71 -16.90 36.65
CA LYS A 419 7.95 -18.21 37.33
C LYS A 419 6.71 -19.03 37.72
N GLY A 420 6.25 -19.92 36.84
CA GLY A 420 5.33 -20.99 37.19
C GLY A 420 5.42 -22.14 36.21
N GLY A 421 5.91 -23.30 36.64
CA GLY A 421 5.83 -24.52 35.85
C GLY A 421 4.39 -25.02 35.79
N HIS A 422 3.82 -25.09 34.59
CA HIS A 422 3.00 -26.21 34.10
C HIS A 422 2.59 -25.94 32.65
N ASP A 423 2.57 -27.02 31.87
CA ASP A 423 2.22 -27.06 30.45
C ASP A 423 0.92 -26.29 30.13
N GLY A 424 1.07 -25.15 29.48
CA GLY A 424 -0.02 -24.33 28.98
C GLY A 424 0.55 -23.24 28.07
N LYS A 425 0.82 -23.59 26.81
CA LYS A 425 1.31 -22.64 25.79
C LYS A 425 0.26 -21.54 25.57
N ALA A 426 0.37 -20.43 26.28
CA ALA A 426 -0.23 -19.17 25.84
C ALA A 426 0.43 -18.79 24.50
N GLN A 427 -0.33 -18.84 23.40
CA GLN A 427 0.13 -18.41 22.09
C GLN A 427 0.55 -16.94 22.16
N VAL A 428 1.86 -16.69 22.21
CA VAL A 428 2.41 -15.35 21.93
C VAL A 428 2.00 -15.02 20.49
N LYS A 429 1.19 -13.97 20.31
CA LYS A 429 0.78 -13.49 18.99
C LYS A 429 2.06 -13.22 18.17
N SER A 430 2.21 -13.89 17.03
CA SER A 430 3.47 -13.86 16.27
C SER A 430 3.80 -12.42 15.87
N LEU A 431 5.05 -12.00 16.07
CA LEU A 431 5.52 -10.67 15.71
C LEU A 431 5.41 -10.44 14.20
N ASN A 432 4.65 -9.42 13.77
CA ASN A 432 4.61 -9.00 12.37
C ASN A 432 5.82 -8.13 12.04
N SER A 433 6.96 -8.76 11.74
CA SER A 433 8.22 -8.09 11.41
C SER A 433 8.11 -7.14 10.21
N ALA A 434 7.26 -7.46 9.23
CA ALA A 434 7.05 -6.59 8.07
C ALA A 434 6.39 -5.26 8.45
N ALA A 435 5.36 -5.28 9.31
CA ALA A 435 4.74 -4.06 9.83
C ALA A 435 5.74 -3.18 10.58
N VAL A 436 6.60 -3.81 11.42
CA VAL A 436 7.69 -3.11 12.13
C VAL A 436 8.68 -2.50 11.14
N SER A 437 9.11 -3.26 10.13
CA SER A 437 10.04 -2.77 9.10
C SER A 437 9.50 -1.55 8.38
N HIS A 438 8.25 -1.60 7.90
CA HIS A 438 7.62 -0.46 7.24
C HIS A 438 7.43 0.73 8.17
N ALA A 439 7.09 0.51 9.44
CA ALA A 439 6.99 1.58 10.43
C ALA A 439 8.35 2.25 10.68
N CYS A 440 9.43 1.47 10.84
CA CYS A 440 10.79 2.00 10.97
C CYS A 440 11.22 2.76 9.70
N CYS A 441 10.85 2.28 8.51
CA CYS A 441 11.11 2.97 7.25
C CYS A 441 10.40 4.33 7.19
N ALA A 442 9.11 4.38 7.56
CA ALA A 442 8.33 5.61 7.64
C ALA A 442 8.92 6.60 8.66
N LEU A 443 9.26 6.14 9.87
CA LEU A 443 9.92 6.97 10.90
C LEU A 443 11.24 7.56 10.38
N ALA A 444 12.05 6.76 9.68
CA ALA A 444 13.28 7.25 9.07
C ALA A 444 13.02 8.31 7.98
N ASN A 445 11.97 8.15 7.18
CA ASN A 445 11.57 9.15 6.18
C ASN A 445 11.10 10.45 6.86
N PHE A 446 10.23 10.36 7.87
CA PHE A 446 9.73 11.54 8.59
C PHE A 446 10.84 12.30 9.31
N ALA A 447 11.82 11.60 9.88
CA ALA A 447 12.95 12.20 10.58
C ALA A 447 13.83 13.11 9.68
N THR A 448 13.70 13.07 8.35
CA THR A 448 14.46 13.99 7.47
C THR A 448 13.89 15.41 7.43
N ASN A 449 12.66 15.63 7.91
CA ASN A 449 11.98 16.93 7.86
C ASN A 449 11.89 17.56 9.26
N ASN A 450 12.15 18.87 9.33
CA ASN A 450 12.25 19.59 10.62
C ASN A 450 10.95 19.58 11.44
N GLU A 451 9.80 19.83 10.83
CA GLU A 451 8.53 19.85 11.57
C GLU A 451 8.11 18.43 11.97
N SER A 452 8.35 17.46 11.08
CA SER A 452 8.00 16.06 11.30
C SER A 452 8.84 15.44 12.42
N GLN A 453 10.15 15.71 12.47
CA GLN A 453 11.00 15.21 13.55
C GLN A 453 10.62 15.80 14.91
N ILE A 454 10.20 17.08 14.97
CA ILE A 454 9.71 17.69 16.22
C ILE A 454 8.45 16.95 16.71
N ASN A 455 7.51 16.66 15.80
CA ASN A 455 6.29 15.91 16.12
C ASN A 455 6.59 14.48 16.60
N LEU A 456 7.58 13.81 15.99
CA LEU A 456 8.05 12.51 16.46
C LEU A 456 8.68 12.61 17.85
N MET A 457 9.63 13.52 18.04
CA MET A 457 10.36 13.68 19.31
C MET A 457 9.48 14.19 20.46
N SER A 458 8.26 14.66 20.19
CA SER A 458 7.26 14.96 21.22
C SER A 458 6.47 13.74 21.68
N GLN A 459 6.62 12.57 21.03
CA GLN A 459 5.92 11.35 21.40
C GLN A 459 6.54 10.70 22.66
N PRO A 460 5.73 10.29 23.66
CA PRO A 460 6.23 9.72 24.91
C PRO A 460 7.17 8.52 24.72
N HIS A 461 8.37 8.60 25.29
CA HIS A 461 9.40 7.55 25.28
C HIS A 461 9.78 7.02 23.88
N LEU A 462 9.62 7.83 22.82
CA LEU A 462 9.85 7.39 21.43
C LEU A 462 11.22 6.70 21.24
N LEU A 463 12.29 7.33 21.73
CA LEU A 463 13.65 6.83 21.54
C LEU A 463 13.85 5.45 22.19
N GLU A 464 13.23 5.21 23.35
CA GLU A 464 13.28 3.91 24.03
C GLU A 464 12.60 2.84 23.17
N TYR A 465 11.42 3.15 22.62
CA TYR A 465 10.69 2.23 21.75
C TYR A 465 11.42 1.94 20.44
N ILE A 466 12.03 2.96 19.80
CA ILE A 466 12.89 2.78 18.62
C ILE A 466 14.07 1.86 18.96
N CYS A 467 14.74 2.09 20.08
CA CYS A 467 15.91 1.31 20.48
C CYS A 467 15.55 -0.12 20.91
N ASN A 468 14.37 -0.33 21.49
CA ASN A 468 13.90 -1.65 21.86
C ASN A 468 13.73 -2.57 20.64
N VAL A 469 13.40 -2.03 19.46
CA VAL A 469 13.16 -2.84 18.25
C VAL A 469 14.33 -3.77 17.91
N CYS A 470 15.58 -3.28 17.92
CA CYS A 470 16.72 -4.12 17.54
C CYS A 470 16.99 -5.27 18.54
N HIS A 471 16.50 -5.14 19.79
CA HIS A 471 16.60 -6.20 20.79
C HIS A 471 15.53 -7.28 20.56
N VAL A 472 14.36 -6.88 20.08
CA VAL A 472 13.25 -7.79 19.75
C VAL A 472 13.52 -8.56 18.45
N VAL A 473 14.18 -7.93 17.47
CA VAL A 473 14.48 -8.53 16.15
C VAL A 473 15.98 -8.48 15.79
N PRO A 474 16.87 -9.12 16.59
CA PRO A 474 18.31 -8.93 16.49
C PRO A 474 18.96 -9.45 15.19
N GLN A 475 18.25 -10.25 14.40
CA GLN A 475 18.76 -10.82 13.15
C GLN A 475 18.22 -10.11 11.90
N HIS A 476 17.35 -9.10 12.04
CA HIS A 476 16.65 -8.50 10.91
C HIS A 476 17.39 -7.28 10.34
N VAL A 477 18.25 -7.53 9.34
CA VAL A 477 19.16 -6.52 8.75
C VAL A 477 18.42 -5.28 8.20
N GLU A 478 17.29 -5.46 7.50
CA GLU A 478 16.52 -4.34 6.94
C GLU A 478 15.97 -3.40 8.02
N ILE A 479 15.41 -3.96 9.10
CA ILE A 479 14.92 -3.18 10.24
C ILE A 479 16.07 -2.41 10.87
N HIS A 480 17.23 -3.05 11.07
CA HIS A 480 18.42 -2.37 11.60
C HIS A 480 18.88 -1.23 10.68
N ARG A 481 18.82 -1.39 9.36
CA ARG A 481 19.13 -0.32 8.40
C ARG A 481 18.18 0.86 8.59
N HIS A 482 16.87 0.61 8.68
CA HIS A 482 15.89 1.67 8.87
C HIS A 482 16.03 2.36 10.23
N LEU A 483 16.27 1.62 11.31
CA LEU A 483 16.50 2.17 12.66
C LEU A 483 17.75 3.05 12.69
N ALA A 484 18.89 2.55 12.18
CA ALA A 484 20.12 3.33 12.10
C ALA A 484 19.92 4.59 11.24
N ARG A 485 19.19 4.49 10.12
CA ARG A 485 18.85 5.64 9.27
C ARG A 485 17.98 6.66 10.02
N CYS A 486 16.98 6.21 10.77
CA CYS A 486 16.11 7.03 11.59
C CYS A 486 16.89 7.79 12.66
N LEU A 487 17.69 7.08 13.47
CA LEU A 487 18.52 7.69 14.52
C LEU A 487 19.51 8.70 13.94
N ALA A 488 20.14 8.38 12.81
CA ALA A 488 21.04 9.32 12.14
C ALA A 488 20.33 10.59 11.62
N ASN A 489 19.09 10.47 11.15
CA ASN A 489 18.27 11.62 10.74
C ASN A 489 17.83 12.46 11.94
N LEU A 490 17.43 11.84 13.06
CA LEU A 490 17.08 12.58 14.28
C LEU A 490 18.29 13.32 14.88
N ALA A 491 19.46 12.68 14.87
CA ALA A 491 20.72 13.27 15.37
C ALA A 491 21.24 14.44 14.50
N LEU A 492 20.71 14.61 13.29
CA LEU A 492 21.05 15.76 12.44
C LEU A 492 20.61 17.09 13.08
N TYR A 493 19.56 17.06 13.92
CA TYR A 493 19.00 18.23 14.58
C TYR A 493 19.62 18.38 15.96
N GLU A 494 20.32 19.49 16.20
CA GLU A 494 21.10 19.71 17.42
C GLU A 494 20.22 19.65 18.68
N GLU A 495 18.96 20.11 18.58
CA GLU A 495 18.01 20.12 19.70
C GLU A 495 17.66 18.72 20.22
N ASN A 496 17.93 17.67 19.43
CA ASN A 496 17.67 16.28 19.80
C ASN A 496 18.84 15.62 20.53
N ASN A 497 20.06 16.15 20.40
CA ASN A 497 21.27 15.44 20.84
C ASN A 497 21.34 15.23 22.35
N GLU A 498 20.93 16.21 23.16
CA GLU A 498 20.85 16.01 24.63
C GLU A 498 19.90 14.86 24.96
N ALA A 499 18.73 14.80 24.32
CA ALA A 499 17.75 13.75 24.54
C ALA A 499 18.25 12.37 24.07
N MET A 500 19.06 12.32 23.00
CA MET A 500 19.59 11.08 22.44
C MET A 500 20.86 10.55 23.14
N LEU A 501 21.51 11.35 23.99
CA LEU A 501 22.75 10.99 24.69
C LEU A 501 22.57 10.83 26.20
N THR A 502 21.42 11.20 26.73
CA THR A 502 21.13 11.13 28.17
C THR A 502 20.05 10.10 28.46
N ASN A 503 20.15 9.39 29.59
CA ASN A 503 19.08 8.54 30.08
C ASN A 503 18.20 9.30 31.07
N ASN A 504 16.91 9.01 31.06
CA ASN A 504 15.97 9.49 32.07
C ASN A 504 16.49 9.17 33.49
N LYS A 505 16.69 10.20 34.33
CA LYS A 505 17.16 10.02 35.72
C LYS A 505 16.04 9.40 36.56
N LYS A 506 16.38 8.45 37.45
CA LYS A 506 15.45 7.90 38.44
C LYS A 506 15.12 8.98 39.48
N SER A 507 13.88 9.49 39.41
CA SER A 507 13.17 10.33 40.41
C SER A 507 13.50 11.83 40.49
N GLY A 508 12.43 12.64 40.62
CA GLY A 508 12.42 13.91 41.34
C GLY A 508 12.33 15.20 40.53
N GLU A 509 13.03 15.30 39.40
CA GLU A 509 13.10 16.56 38.64
C GLU A 509 12.23 16.49 37.38
N LYS A 510 11.29 17.43 37.26
CA LYS A 510 10.53 17.70 36.04
C LYS A 510 11.50 18.14 34.93
N LYS A 511 12.13 17.19 34.23
CA LYS A 511 12.66 17.47 32.89
C LYS A 511 11.52 17.27 31.89
N ASN A 512 11.31 18.28 31.05
CA ASN A 512 10.18 18.44 30.14
C ASN A 512 10.32 17.62 28.83
N LYS A 513 11.33 16.76 28.69
CA LYS A 513 11.68 16.06 27.45
C LYS A 513 12.13 14.63 27.77
N ASP A 514 11.56 13.65 27.09
CA ASP A 514 11.92 12.23 27.23
C ASP A 514 13.31 11.98 26.63
N CYS A 515 14.23 11.46 27.44
CA CYS A 515 15.62 11.23 27.07
C CYS A 515 16.00 9.75 27.11
N PHE A 516 16.72 9.27 26.10
CA PHE A 516 17.29 7.93 26.07
C PHE A 516 18.63 7.90 25.33
N ASN A 517 19.64 7.28 25.94
CA ASN A 517 20.96 7.13 25.32
C ASN A 517 20.92 6.07 24.21
N VAL A 518 21.01 6.52 22.96
CA VAL A 518 20.91 5.65 21.77
C VAL A 518 22.23 4.96 21.39
N LEU A 519 23.36 5.38 21.97
CA LEU A 519 24.69 4.85 21.59
C LEU A 519 24.81 3.33 21.80
N PRO A 520 24.40 2.74 22.94
CA PRO A 520 24.48 1.28 23.12
C PRO A 520 23.72 0.51 22.04
N THR A 521 22.55 1.01 21.63
CA THR A 521 21.73 0.44 20.56
C THR A 521 22.43 0.51 19.21
N LEU A 522 23.02 1.67 18.87
CA LEU A 522 23.79 1.85 17.64
C LEU A 522 24.97 0.86 17.56
N LEU A 523 25.69 0.69 18.66
CA LEU A 523 26.81 -0.24 18.74
C LEU A 523 26.37 -1.71 18.71
N LEU A 524 25.23 -2.03 19.32
CA LEU A 524 24.64 -3.37 19.23
C LEU A 524 24.31 -3.74 17.78
N MET A 525 23.65 -2.86 17.04
CA MET A 525 23.38 -3.05 15.61
C MET A 525 24.66 -3.08 14.76
N GLY A 526 25.74 -2.46 15.26
CA GLY A 526 27.04 -2.38 14.62
C GLY A 526 27.85 -3.68 14.66
N LYS A 527 27.54 -4.60 15.59
CA LYS A 527 28.20 -5.90 15.69
C LYS A 527 27.89 -6.72 14.44
N ASP A 528 28.91 -7.07 13.66
CA ASP A 528 28.81 -7.79 12.39
C ASP A 528 27.85 -7.17 11.37
N ALA A 529 27.71 -5.84 11.41
CA ALA A 529 26.82 -5.09 10.55
C ALA A 529 27.20 -5.21 9.07
N LYS A 530 26.19 -5.34 8.20
CA LYS A 530 26.36 -5.17 6.75
C LYS A 530 26.71 -3.71 6.42
N PRO A 531 27.43 -3.43 5.32
CA PRO A 531 27.86 -2.06 4.96
C PRO A 531 26.73 -1.02 4.96
N GLY A 532 25.54 -1.37 4.46
CA GLY A 532 24.39 -0.47 4.44
C GLY A 532 23.87 -0.05 5.83
N VAL A 533 23.99 -0.92 6.85
CA VAL A 533 23.64 -0.57 8.24
C VAL A 533 24.78 0.25 8.86
N GLN A 534 26.02 -0.19 8.66
CA GLN A 534 27.23 0.45 9.17
C GLN A 534 27.33 1.92 8.76
N ARG A 535 27.07 2.25 7.48
CA ARG A 535 27.05 3.63 6.96
C ARG A 535 26.17 4.55 7.82
N HIS A 536 24.96 4.10 8.15
CA HIS A 536 24.02 4.90 8.93
C HIS A 536 24.41 5.00 10.41
N ILE A 537 25.01 3.95 10.98
CA ILE A 537 25.55 3.99 12.35
C ILE A 537 26.67 5.03 12.45
N VAL A 538 27.63 5.00 11.52
CA VAL A 538 28.73 5.98 11.48
C VAL A 538 28.18 7.39 11.30
N ARG A 539 27.20 7.58 10.42
CA ARG A 539 26.50 8.87 10.26
C ARG A 539 25.82 9.36 11.54
N ALA A 540 25.17 8.47 12.29
CA ALA A 540 24.53 8.84 13.56
C ALA A 540 25.57 9.31 14.58
N ILE A 541 26.67 8.55 14.75
CA ILE A 541 27.76 8.88 15.68
C ILE A 541 28.43 10.20 15.28
N ASP A 542 28.65 10.40 13.98
CA ASP A 542 29.20 11.64 13.43
C ASP A 542 28.33 12.84 13.79
N ASN A 543 27.02 12.78 13.52
CA ASN A 543 26.08 13.85 13.84
C ASN A 543 26.01 14.14 15.35
N LEU A 544 25.92 13.09 16.18
CA LEU A 544 25.87 13.23 17.65
C LEU A 544 27.16 13.83 18.24
N SER A 545 28.32 13.48 17.68
CA SER A 545 29.63 13.96 18.15
C SER A 545 30.02 15.34 17.60
N SER A 546 29.43 15.77 16.47
CA SER A 546 29.73 17.07 15.84
C SER A 546 29.10 18.25 16.58
N ASN A 547 27.92 18.03 17.15
CA ASN A 547 26.98 19.08 17.53
C ASN A 547 26.96 19.33 19.05
N ARG A 548 28.07 19.06 19.76
CA ARG A 548 28.19 19.34 21.19
C ARG A 548 28.90 20.70 21.38
N PRO A 549 28.27 21.68 22.06
CA PRO A 549 28.96 22.91 22.41
C PRO A 549 30.13 22.61 23.35
N ILE A 550 31.28 23.19 23.02
CA ILE A 550 32.52 23.14 23.79
C ILE A 550 32.36 24.10 24.98
N ASP A 551 31.57 23.74 25.99
CA ASP A 551 31.53 24.50 27.25
C ASP A 551 32.06 23.65 28.42
N PRO A 552 33.13 24.11 29.10
CA PRO A 552 33.78 23.38 30.19
C PRO A 552 33.02 23.50 31.54
N PRO A 553 33.25 22.57 32.50
CA PRO A 553 34.27 21.54 32.47
C PRO A 553 33.85 20.36 31.62
N ALA A 554 34.78 19.92 30.77
CA ALA A 554 34.66 18.75 29.93
C ALA A 554 34.18 17.54 30.74
N ASP A 555 32.89 17.23 30.65
CA ASP A 555 32.45 15.84 30.75
C ASP A 555 33.07 15.15 29.53
N ASP A 556 34.25 14.60 29.76
CA ASP A 556 35.14 13.87 28.86
C ASP A 556 34.39 13.23 27.69
N TRP A 557 34.64 13.68 26.46
CA TRP A 557 34.00 13.11 25.27
C TRP A 557 34.19 11.59 25.20
N HIS A 558 35.32 11.08 25.69
CA HIS A 558 35.58 9.65 25.79
C HIS A 558 34.71 8.94 26.83
N LYS A 559 34.20 9.63 27.86
CA LYS A 559 33.23 9.07 28.80
C LYS A 559 31.87 8.81 28.14
N VAL A 560 31.49 9.61 27.14
CA VAL A 560 30.22 9.46 26.42
C VAL A 560 30.38 8.57 25.19
N PHE A 561 31.41 8.80 24.38
CA PHE A 561 31.63 8.16 23.09
C PHE A 561 32.74 7.11 23.09
N GLY A 562 33.31 6.72 24.24
CA GLY A 562 34.45 5.80 24.31
C GLY A 562 34.25 4.48 23.55
N ASP A 563 33.11 3.81 23.76
CA ASP A 563 32.79 2.57 23.03
C ASP A 563 32.57 2.82 21.53
N ALA A 564 31.97 3.97 21.19
CA ALA A 564 31.80 4.37 19.80
C ALA A 564 33.14 4.68 19.13
N TYR A 565 34.08 5.31 19.84
CA TYR A 565 35.44 5.55 19.38
C TYR A 565 36.18 4.24 19.08
N VAL A 566 36.04 3.23 19.93
CA VAL A 566 36.61 1.89 19.67
C VAL A 566 35.99 1.28 18.41
N TYR A 567 34.67 1.33 18.27
CA TYR A 567 33.97 0.83 17.10
C TYR A 567 34.41 1.52 15.79
N ILE A 568 34.53 2.86 15.79
CA ILE A 568 34.97 3.63 14.63
C ILE A 568 36.42 3.28 14.24
N ASN A 569 37.32 3.09 15.21
CA ASN A 569 38.68 2.65 14.92
C ASN A 569 38.73 1.26 14.28
N GLN A 570 37.89 0.32 14.75
CA GLN A 570 37.81 -1.02 14.14
C GLN A 570 37.35 -0.97 12.69
N ILE A 571 36.43 -0.07 12.34
CA ILE A 571 36.00 0.15 10.94
C ILE A 571 37.18 0.63 10.08
N LEU A 572 37.93 1.62 10.55
CA LEU A 572 39.09 2.16 9.82
C LEU A 572 40.23 1.14 9.67
N GLN A 573 40.43 0.28 10.67
CA GLN A 573 41.41 -0.81 10.62
C GLN A 573 41.00 -1.88 9.61
N LYS A 574 39.74 -2.33 9.61
CA LYS A 574 39.24 -3.31 8.62
C LYS A 574 39.41 -2.84 7.18
N GLN A 575 39.22 -1.55 6.91
CA GLN A 575 39.44 -0.97 5.57
C GLN A 575 40.91 -1.07 5.10
N GLN A 576 41.87 -1.14 6.02
CA GLN A 576 43.29 -1.28 5.70
C GLN A 576 43.70 -2.75 5.48
N GLU A 577 42.93 -3.69 6.02
CA GLU A 577 43.20 -5.14 5.96
C GLU A 577 42.47 -5.83 4.79
N ASP A 578 41.24 -5.42 4.49
CA ASP A 578 40.47 -5.94 3.35
C ASP A 578 40.87 -5.17 2.07
N GLY A 579 41.53 -5.86 1.13
CA GLY A 579 41.79 -5.36 -0.22
C GLY A 579 40.50 -5.07 -1.01
N GLU A 580 40.64 -4.59 -2.27
CA GLU A 580 39.60 -3.99 -3.15
C GLU A 580 38.19 -4.65 -3.19
N ASP A 581 38.03 -5.90 -2.76
CA ASP A 581 36.78 -6.69 -2.84
C ASP A 581 35.75 -6.40 -1.72
N ASN A 582 36.08 -5.64 -0.67
CA ASN A 582 35.21 -5.39 0.50
C ASN A 582 35.12 -3.90 0.89
N LEU A 583 35.07 -3.01 -0.11
CA LEU A 583 35.21 -1.57 0.08
C LEU A 583 34.08 -0.95 0.93
N ILE A 584 34.40 -0.43 2.11
CA ILE A 584 33.52 0.50 2.82
C ILE A 584 33.39 1.77 1.98
N ASP A 585 32.19 2.35 1.89
CA ASP A 585 31.99 3.52 1.06
C ASP A 585 32.80 4.73 1.55
N VAL A 586 33.20 5.57 0.59
CA VAL A 586 34.10 6.71 0.81
C VAL A 586 33.52 7.71 1.81
N ASP A 587 32.20 7.93 1.84
CA ASP A 587 31.57 8.85 2.79
C ASP A 587 31.69 8.32 4.22
N THR A 588 31.41 7.03 4.43
CA THR A 588 31.57 6.36 5.72
C THR A 588 32.99 6.49 6.25
N ILE A 589 34.01 6.28 5.42
CA ILE A 589 35.42 6.44 5.82
C ILE A 589 35.76 7.89 6.16
N LYS A 590 35.27 8.86 5.37
CA LYS A 590 35.48 10.29 5.64
C LYS A 590 34.89 10.70 6.99
N ARG A 591 33.65 10.28 7.29
CA ARG A 591 32.98 10.53 8.58
C ARG A 591 33.71 9.86 9.73
N ALA A 592 34.06 8.58 9.58
CA ALA A 592 34.85 7.84 10.59
C ALA A 592 36.17 8.56 10.91
N THR A 593 36.89 9.02 9.89
CA THR A 593 38.14 9.78 10.05
C THR A 593 37.90 11.11 10.77
N SER A 594 36.82 11.83 10.43
CA SER A 594 36.42 13.08 11.08
C SER A 594 36.15 12.89 12.58
N ILE A 595 35.41 11.83 12.95
CA ILE A 595 35.14 11.48 14.36
C ILE A 595 36.44 11.28 15.14
N ILE A 596 37.38 10.51 14.60
CA ILE A 596 38.66 10.24 15.26
C ILE A 596 39.50 11.52 15.39
N ALA A 597 39.48 12.39 14.37
CA ALA A 597 40.20 13.66 14.43
C ALA A 597 39.68 14.57 15.55
N ARG A 598 38.35 14.67 15.73
CA ARG A 598 37.74 15.46 16.81
C ARG A 598 38.11 14.94 18.20
N ALA A 599 38.02 13.63 18.41
CA ALA A 599 38.38 13.00 19.69
C ALA A 599 39.84 13.30 20.08
N LYS A 600 40.77 13.30 19.11
CA LYS A 600 42.18 13.62 19.36
C LYS A 600 42.42 15.06 19.77
N ILE A 601 41.68 16.01 19.18
CA ILE A 601 41.77 17.43 19.55
C ILE A 601 41.37 17.62 21.01
N GLU A 602 40.30 16.96 21.46
CA GLU A 602 39.83 17.05 22.84
C GLU A 602 40.82 16.48 23.87
N ILE A 603 41.48 15.35 23.55
CA ILE A 603 42.59 14.81 24.38
C ILE A 603 43.69 15.87 24.52
N THR A 604 44.15 16.45 23.40
CA THR A 604 45.23 17.47 23.46
C THR A 604 44.84 18.72 24.24
N THR A 605 43.57 19.15 24.19
CA THR A 605 43.11 20.29 24.99
C THR A 605 42.98 19.95 26.48
N ALA A 606 42.57 18.73 26.84
CA ALA A 606 42.51 18.28 28.23
C ALA A 606 43.90 18.14 28.85
N ASP A 607 44.89 17.68 28.09
CA ASP A 607 46.31 17.59 28.52
C ASP A 607 46.94 18.99 28.71
N ILE A 608 46.54 19.99 27.91
CA ILE A 608 47.01 21.38 28.07
C ILE A 608 46.41 22.01 29.34
N ILE A 609 45.13 21.77 29.64
CA ILE A 609 44.46 22.36 30.81
C ILE A 609 44.99 21.73 32.12
N THR A 610 45.23 20.41 32.13
CA THR A 610 45.77 19.70 33.31
C THR A 610 47.24 20.00 33.60
N THR A 611 48.00 20.50 32.62
CA THR A 611 49.40 20.94 32.81
C THR A 611 49.51 22.40 33.27
N THR A 612 48.43 23.17 33.27
CA THR A 612 48.42 24.59 33.70
C THR A 612 47.97 24.85 35.15
N ASP A 613 47.48 23.85 35.89
CA ASP A 613 47.06 24.00 37.30
C ASP A 613 48.23 23.99 38.32
N GLY A 614 49.41 24.46 37.91
CA GLY A 614 50.62 24.46 38.76
C GLY A 614 51.58 25.64 38.57
N ALA A 615 51.23 26.69 37.84
CA ALA A 615 52.11 27.84 37.67
C ALA A 615 51.36 29.18 37.78
N THR A 616 51.40 29.75 38.98
CA THR A 616 51.20 31.18 39.22
C THR A 616 52.23 31.96 38.41
N ILE A 617 51.79 32.76 37.44
CA ILE A 617 52.61 33.86 36.92
C ILE A 617 51.82 35.15 37.10
N SER A 618 52.35 36.00 37.96
CA SER A 618 51.90 37.36 38.20
C SER A 618 52.94 38.35 37.68
N THR A 619 52.43 39.54 37.33
CA THR A 619 53.09 40.85 37.16
C THR A 619 53.80 41.22 35.83
N THR A 620 53.05 41.98 35.01
CA THR A 620 53.24 43.38 34.56
C THR A 620 54.47 43.87 33.78
N ALA A 621 54.13 44.48 32.61
CA ALA A 621 54.59 45.75 32.01
C ALA A 621 56.03 45.92 31.51
N VAL A 622 56.18 46.41 30.26
CA VAL A 622 56.79 47.71 29.88
C VAL A 622 56.76 47.89 28.34
N THR A 623 56.67 49.16 27.96
CA THR A 623 56.37 49.86 26.71
C THR A 623 57.55 50.09 25.73
N GLU A 624 57.20 50.69 24.57
CA GLU A 624 57.99 51.49 23.59
C GLU A 624 58.62 50.77 22.39
N ASP A 625 58.80 51.36 21.19
CA ASP A 625 58.13 52.33 20.29
C ASP A 625 59.04 52.42 19.02
N VAL A 626 58.58 53.08 17.94
CA VAL A 626 59.26 53.55 16.71
C VAL A 626 59.32 52.52 15.56
N GLY A 627 58.82 52.74 14.33
CA GLY A 627 58.28 53.91 13.63
C GLY A 627 58.74 53.93 12.16
N LYS A 628 57.87 54.41 11.24
CA LYS A 628 58.02 54.74 9.78
C LYS A 628 57.50 53.68 8.77
N ASP A 629 56.70 54.01 7.74
CA ASP A 629 56.31 55.30 7.15
C ASP A 629 54.92 55.24 6.44
N LYS A 630 54.29 56.43 6.40
CA LYS A 630 53.06 56.95 5.74
C LYS A 630 52.88 56.55 4.26
N ALA A 631 51.74 56.68 3.58
CA ALA A 631 50.67 57.70 3.52
C ALA A 631 49.47 57.11 2.71
N ALA A 632 48.23 57.62 2.59
CA ALA A 632 47.47 58.83 2.92
C ALA A 632 45.97 58.42 2.72
N VAL A 633 45.03 58.70 3.65
CA VAL A 633 44.08 59.85 3.69
C VAL A 633 43.13 59.85 2.48
N GLU A 634 41.79 59.73 2.59
CA GLU A 634 40.77 60.63 3.20
C GLU A 634 39.42 59.84 3.28
N LYS A 635 38.65 59.83 4.39
CA LYS A 635 37.44 60.66 4.72
C LYS A 635 36.25 60.49 3.73
N GLU A 636 34.97 60.30 4.08
CA GLU A 636 34.05 60.75 5.15
C GLU A 636 32.79 59.83 5.12
N GLU A 637 32.17 59.43 6.24
CA GLU A 637 30.85 59.90 6.80
C GLU A 637 29.66 59.87 5.79
N GLU A 638 28.40 59.55 6.07
CA GLU A 638 27.58 59.02 7.18
C GLU A 638 26.19 58.67 6.57
N GLU A 639 25.53 57.67 7.14
CA GLU A 639 24.06 57.53 7.36
C GLU A 639 22.99 57.33 6.24
N ASP A 640 22.21 56.26 6.49
CA ASP A 640 20.75 56.02 6.38
C ASP A 640 19.89 56.52 5.20
N HIS A 641 19.20 55.59 4.53
CA HIS A 641 17.71 55.47 4.47
C HIS A 641 17.24 54.48 3.38
N HIS A 642 16.38 53.52 3.76
CA HIS A 642 15.41 52.82 2.88
C HIS A 642 14.20 53.77 2.57
N PRO A 643 13.24 53.53 1.62
CA PRO A 643 12.85 52.25 0.98
C PRO A 643 12.41 52.28 -0.52
N ALA A 644 12.18 51.07 -1.06
CA ALA A 644 11.22 50.65 -2.10
C ALA A 644 11.25 51.22 -3.54
N SER A 645 11.51 50.35 -4.53
CA SER A 645 10.56 49.89 -5.58
C SER A 645 11.27 49.17 -6.75
N SER A 646 10.64 48.10 -7.24
CA SER A 646 10.91 47.27 -8.43
C SER A 646 10.90 48.08 -9.76
N PRO A 647 11.35 47.58 -10.95
CA PRO A 647 11.19 46.20 -11.43
C PRO A 647 12.29 45.56 -12.31
N ASP A 648 12.17 44.23 -12.42
CA ASP A 648 12.49 43.32 -13.53
C ASP A 648 13.45 43.78 -14.63
N VAL A 649 14.61 43.10 -14.70
CA VAL A 649 15.15 42.66 -16.00
C VAL A 649 15.92 41.34 -15.88
N ASP A 650 15.53 40.46 -16.79
CA ASP A 650 16.02 39.17 -17.20
C ASP A 650 17.55 39.09 -17.37
N ALA A 651 18.19 38.06 -16.80
CA ALA A 651 19.52 37.60 -17.19
C ALA A 651 19.74 36.15 -16.77
N THR A 652 19.57 35.29 -17.77
CA THR A 652 20.02 33.90 -17.88
C THR A 652 21.40 33.64 -17.27
N ALA A 653 21.47 32.68 -16.34
CA ALA A 653 22.71 31.99 -15.98
C ALA A 653 22.49 30.47 -15.96
N THR A 654 23.15 29.81 -16.91
CA THR A 654 23.34 28.38 -17.04
C THR A 654 23.86 27.73 -15.76
N VAL A 655 23.18 26.69 -15.26
CA VAL A 655 23.72 25.76 -14.27
C VAL A 655 23.67 24.34 -14.83
N ALA A 656 24.84 23.70 -14.77
CA ALA A 656 25.16 22.41 -15.33
C ALA A 656 24.36 21.28 -14.68
N VAL A 657 23.91 20.37 -15.54
CA VAL A 657 23.38 19.06 -15.22
C VAL A 657 24.50 18.21 -14.59
N ALA A 658 24.36 17.86 -13.32
CA ALA A 658 25.09 16.78 -12.69
C ALA A 658 24.13 15.60 -12.52
N THR A 659 24.27 14.62 -13.40
CA THR A 659 23.64 13.30 -13.32
C THR A 659 24.19 12.54 -12.11
N SER A 660 23.36 12.28 -11.10
CA SER A 660 23.63 11.24 -10.11
C SER A 660 22.89 9.97 -10.50
N SER A 661 23.66 8.90 -10.65
CA SER A 661 23.32 7.56 -11.08
C SER A 661 22.20 6.90 -10.28
N ASN A 662 21.27 6.30 -11.03
CA ASN A 662 20.23 5.39 -10.58
C ASN A 662 20.84 4.06 -10.09
N GLU A 663 20.61 3.70 -8.83
CA GLU A 663 20.69 2.32 -8.33
C GLU A 663 19.65 2.19 -7.20
N ASP A 664 18.39 1.96 -7.56
CA ASP A 664 17.32 1.54 -6.65
C ASP A 664 16.31 0.73 -7.50
N GLU A 665 16.66 -0.51 -7.85
CA GLU A 665 15.70 -1.53 -8.29
C GLU A 665 15.55 -2.53 -7.14
N ASP A 666 14.40 -2.45 -6.46
CA ASP A 666 13.96 -3.33 -5.38
C ASP A 666 13.40 -4.65 -5.97
N ASP A 667 14.10 -5.77 -5.79
CA ASP A 667 13.54 -7.12 -5.94
C ASP A 667 12.95 -7.58 -4.59
N GLU A 668 11.67 -7.28 -4.35
CA GLU A 668 10.85 -8.03 -3.38
C GLU A 668 10.39 -9.35 -4.06
N GLN A 669 11.19 -10.42 -3.98
CA GLN A 669 10.72 -11.77 -4.28
C GLN A 669 9.95 -12.32 -3.06
N GLU A 670 8.62 -12.41 -3.20
CA GLU A 670 7.78 -13.22 -2.34
C GLU A 670 8.00 -14.71 -2.65
N ASP A 671 8.56 -15.46 -1.70
CA ASP A 671 8.62 -16.92 -1.70
C ASP A 671 7.18 -17.49 -1.69
N ILE A 672 6.75 -18.04 -2.82
CA ILE A 672 5.59 -18.94 -2.90
C ILE A 672 6.13 -20.36 -3.07
N GLY A 673 6.06 -21.14 -1.99
CA GLY A 673 6.31 -22.57 -2.04
C GLY A 673 5.25 -23.30 -2.86
N GLY A 674 5.71 -24.19 -3.75
CA GLY A 674 4.83 -25.06 -4.54
C GLY A 674 5.59 -26.03 -5.45
N SER A 675 5.81 -27.24 -4.93
CA SER A 675 5.93 -28.53 -5.62
C SER A 675 7.00 -28.76 -6.71
N ASP A 676 7.87 -29.72 -6.40
CA ASP A 676 8.68 -30.57 -7.28
C ASP A 676 7.98 -30.94 -8.60
N GLU A 677 8.62 -30.67 -9.74
CA GLU A 677 8.62 -31.60 -10.86
C GLU A 677 9.90 -31.45 -11.72
N THR A 678 10.68 -32.53 -11.73
CA THR A 678 11.95 -32.71 -12.43
C THR A 678 11.84 -32.63 -13.96
N ILE A 679 12.59 -31.75 -14.62
CA ILE A 679 12.93 -31.89 -16.05
C ILE A 679 14.44 -31.71 -16.31
N LYS A 680 14.94 -32.62 -17.13
CA LYS A 680 16.33 -33.02 -17.36
C LYS A 680 17.20 -31.98 -18.05
N LYS A 681 18.47 -31.94 -17.62
CA LYS A 681 19.62 -31.25 -18.24
C LYS A 681 19.78 -31.58 -19.73
N ALA A 682 19.95 -30.56 -20.56
CA ALA A 682 20.51 -30.66 -21.92
C ALA A 682 22.03 -30.41 -21.91
N PRO A 683 22.86 -31.19 -22.63
CA PRO A 683 24.30 -30.97 -22.70
C PRO A 683 24.72 -30.08 -23.89
N LYS A 684 25.86 -29.42 -23.71
CA LYS A 684 26.50 -28.49 -24.64
C LYS A 684 27.28 -29.15 -25.78
N SER A 685 27.32 -28.40 -26.89
CA SER A 685 28.39 -28.22 -27.90
C SER A 685 28.77 -29.36 -28.85
N ASN A 686 28.76 -29.08 -30.16
CA ASN A 686 30.00 -28.93 -30.91
C ASN A 686 29.87 -28.25 -32.28
N LYS A 687 30.91 -27.49 -32.64
CA LYS A 687 31.17 -26.85 -33.94
C LYS A 687 31.47 -27.90 -35.02
N SER A 688 31.05 -27.68 -36.27
CA SER A 688 31.93 -27.76 -37.46
C SER A 688 31.27 -27.42 -38.80
N ASN A 689 32.05 -26.69 -39.61
CA ASN A 689 32.18 -26.71 -41.08
C ASN A 689 31.12 -26.13 -42.06
N LYS A 690 31.49 -24.95 -42.59
CA LYS A 690 31.83 -24.64 -44.00
C LYS A 690 30.87 -25.04 -45.15
N ARG A 691 30.55 -23.98 -45.93
CA ARG A 691 30.37 -23.87 -47.40
C ARG A 691 29.11 -24.52 -48.01
N ARG A 692 28.25 -23.72 -48.66
CA ARG A 692 28.34 -23.29 -50.08
C ARG A 692 27.15 -22.41 -50.48
N SER A 693 27.45 -21.38 -51.26
CA SER A 693 26.51 -20.58 -52.05
C SER A 693 25.75 -21.43 -53.08
N LYS A 694 24.47 -21.12 -53.33
CA LYS A 694 23.93 -21.05 -54.71
C LYS A 694 22.65 -20.21 -54.78
N LYS A 695 22.65 -19.41 -55.84
CA LYS A 695 21.68 -18.44 -56.36
C LYS A 695 20.50 -19.13 -57.07
N ASN A 696 19.45 -18.34 -57.29
CA ASN A 696 18.31 -18.49 -58.22
C ASN A 696 17.16 -19.34 -57.66
N LYS A 697 15.89 -18.95 -57.79
CA LYS A 697 15.24 -18.13 -58.82
C LYS A 697 13.94 -17.54 -58.28
#